data_AF-A0AA37QUY4-F1
#
_entry.id   AF-A0AA37QUY4-F1
#
_cell.length_a   1.000
_cell.length_b   1.000
_cell.length_c   1.000
_cell.angle_alpha   90.00
_cell.angle_beta   90.00
_cell.angle_gamma   90.00
#
_symmetry.space_group_name_H-M   'P 1'
#
loop_
_entity.id
_entity.type
_entity.pdbx_description
1 polymer ?
#
loop_
_entity_poly.entity_id
_entity_poly.type
_entity_poly.pdbx_seq_one_letter_code
_entity_poly.pdbx_strand_id
1 'polypeptide(L)'
;MKIVSRALLAGCAILLAMTGAGAQSPLVDEAAAPSEPYQGPFAYDEEETVVARSPAEAVAFDLPAGLSLRDYEASPRGSEVAVIVEDAARRQQVAFWAFGRDGFSRRIDVPPQTRIASVTWHPRGKALFLLATGDRGSQILKLDATAASFNAKTVYSSTVALRRLVVGPRPFEVNGETAPVLRLFFGEKLASGAYALRTVTENGKALYTVVGPQRDAGTKGDDETPNTTIAPSALPLQFHPAGNQLVWEDQKKCLHKLTYVADNWGKSEPFGRECGHTLTYTPNGIATIDWQPSQPGIRIKGLVDGSDQPALGEHKLDSVPSQMPDGRGVIALTATGATKSLRYLPISVPLADVANAWMYMESARDQQAFMRDRGLFRPLPELDQLFKLYDTESYQCGGPDTRAPTRPYFVTTDLFWELYSAAFDGLFIILEREQAAPAFARFVAAADAELAKRHAGSRMAKAFAAAHAVLDGRSDSNAEARLIVAARGAEQSVALQETLDFAQFKPRGHYTTDAQKRYFGAVRYLSALPLSAEDTALLRGLDAAVGRAAQDWIAVYRPFIASSRLDLVWGGAASTIASHPDTRGTRLFPLSWGWDNEALDNVVDHAERPAAERIQSRDGGSRLLPSGLDFAAIAGNRLANELLSGEFAAYPNLAGRIAAVRQRFQAAGGKSRSSLYDSWIAALATQWADTTTAAVAGPVWNAKRLQTGLGSWATLRHATVLVNDKTVAECGEGGFEAIVMQPPRGYVEPDPATFAAIADLFEATIAMVRDSRTIATDAAANTRLRDGVIRRLSESRDNIRKYQKIAEKELKGETLSADDYKLIQYVGRAAEHNFLIFSSLSNPQYALSNPDPMMKVVDVADAPSGTRELGVGRPLEWDQIVPHSGRSEIVKGGVYSYYEFASPQPLDDAEWRKRVDGQARPDWVTRHLSANVLSCPARQP
;
A
#
# COMPACT_ATOMS: atom_id res chain seq x y z
N MET A 1 21.07 46.32 12.22
CA MET A 1 21.83 46.85 13.38
C MET A 1 20.86 47.03 14.53
N LYS A 2 21.11 46.31 15.64
CA LYS A 2 20.54 46.47 17.00
C LYS A 2 19.01 46.58 17.16
N ILE A 3 18.41 45.49 17.64
CA ILE A 3 17.58 45.35 18.87
C ILE A 3 16.78 44.05 18.69
N VAL A 4 17.34 42.92 19.14
CA VAL A 4 16.67 41.77 19.79
C VAL A 4 17.83 40.86 20.24
N SER A 5 18.44 41.17 21.38
CA SER A 5 19.51 40.32 21.95
C SER A 5 19.62 40.53 23.46
N ARG A 6 18.50 40.40 24.18
CA ARG A 6 18.49 40.47 25.66
C ARG A 6 17.45 39.61 26.39
N ALA A 7 16.73 38.72 25.71
CA ALA A 7 15.76 37.82 26.36
C ALA A 7 16.14 36.32 26.36
N LEU A 8 17.24 35.92 25.72
CA LEU A 8 17.66 34.51 25.59
C LEU A 8 18.80 34.09 26.54
N LEU A 9 19.19 34.94 27.49
CA LEU A 9 20.36 34.72 28.36
C LEU A 9 20.03 34.44 29.84
N ALA A 10 18.77 34.20 30.20
CA ALA A 10 18.38 33.94 31.60
C ALA A 10 17.92 32.48 31.88
N GLY A 11 17.76 31.63 30.87
CA GLY A 11 17.29 30.25 31.05
C GLY A 11 18.38 29.15 31.05
N CYS A 12 19.63 29.49 30.77
CA CYS A 12 20.68 28.51 30.44
C CYS A 12 21.82 28.40 31.47
N ALA A 13 21.65 28.95 32.68
CA ALA A 13 22.73 29.05 33.68
C ALA A 13 22.52 28.26 34.99
N ILE A 14 21.59 27.29 35.04
CA ILE A 14 21.33 26.48 36.26
C ILE A 14 21.55 24.96 36.05
N LEU A 15 22.19 24.55 34.94
CA LEU A 15 22.46 23.13 34.66
C LEU A 15 23.93 22.84 34.31
N LEU A 16 24.86 23.57 34.93
CA LEU A 16 26.31 23.43 34.66
C LEU A 16 27.16 23.29 35.94
N ALA A 17 26.59 22.71 37.00
CA ALA A 17 27.31 22.48 38.24
C ALA A 17 26.97 21.14 38.90
N MET A 18 27.01 20.02 38.17
CA MET A 18 27.23 18.66 38.73
C MET A 18 27.63 17.68 37.61
N THR A 19 28.90 17.66 37.20
CA THR A 19 29.49 16.53 36.46
C THR A 19 30.95 16.32 36.86
N GLY A 20 31.13 15.59 37.96
CA GLY A 20 32.36 14.87 38.26
C GLY A 20 32.08 13.37 38.17
N ALA A 21 32.92 12.66 37.42
CA ALA A 21 33.05 11.22 37.29
C ALA A 21 32.11 10.46 36.32
N GLY A 22 32.74 9.71 35.41
CA GLY A 22 32.23 8.46 34.84
C GLY A 22 31.55 8.55 33.47
N ALA A 23 32.31 8.36 32.40
CA ALA A 23 31.76 8.09 31.07
C ALA A 23 31.07 6.70 31.06
N GLN A 24 29.74 6.67 31.00
CA GLN A 24 28.95 5.50 30.64
C GLN A 24 28.20 5.77 29.33
N SER A 25 28.23 4.78 28.45
CA SER A 25 27.66 4.78 27.10
C SER A 25 26.12 4.78 27.15
N PRO A 26 25.39 5.61 26.38
CA PRO A 26 23.94 5.81 26.53
C PRO A 26 23.06 4.71 25.90
N LEU A 27 23.58 3.49 25.70
CA LEU A 27 22.84 2.40 25.04
C LEU A 27 22.11 1.45 25.99
N VAL A 28 22.11 1.71 27.30
CA VAL A 28 21.50 0.82 28.29
C VAL A 28 20.90 1.64 29.42
N ASP A 29 19.82 2.35 29.14
CA ASP A 29 18.78 2.53 30.14
C ASP A 29 17.47 2.04 29.51
N GLU A 30 16.71 1.27 30.28
CA GLU A 30 15.40 0.75 29.92
C GLU A 30 14.58 1.86 29.27
N ALA A 31 14.44 1.80 27.94
CA ALA A 31 13.29 2.39 27.30
C ALA A 31 12.09 1.66 27.91
N ALA A 32 11.45 2.32 28.87
CA ALA A 32 10.20 1.90 29.47
C ALA A 32 9.32 1.36 28.35
N ALA A 33 8.69 0.20 28.61
CA ALA A 33 7.69 -0.36 27.72
C ALA A 33 6.82 0.77 27.16
N PRO A 34 6.58 0.82 25.83
CA PRO A 34 5.78 1.88 25.25
C PRO A 34 4.51 2.02 26.09
N SER A 35 4.29 3.21 26.65
CA SER A 35 3.06 3.53 27.34
C SER A 35 1.90 3.02 26.50
N GLU A 36 0.96 2.32 27.15
CA GLU A 36 -0.17 1.66 26.49
C GLU A 36 -0.71 2.50 25.33
N PRO A 37 -0.97 1.90 24.16
CA PRO A 37 -1.54 2.64 23.04
C PRO A 37 -2.82 3.32 23.50
N TYR A 38 -2.98 4.58 23.11
CA TYR A 38 -4.19 5.39 23.30
C TYR A 38 -5.45 4.50 23.15
N GLN A 39 -6.11 4.18 24.27
CA GLN A 39 -7.36 3.44 24.32
C GLN A 39 -8.57 4.37 24.07
N GLY A 40 -8.49 5.18 23.01
CA GLY A 40 -9.68 5.84 22.48
C GLY A 40 -10.69 4.78 21.98
N PRO A 41 -12.00 5.10 21.90
CA PRO A 41 -13.09 4.16 21.66
C PRO A 41 -13.16 3.60 20.22
N PHE A 42 -12.03 3.50 19.50
CA PHE A 42 -11.95 2.97 18.15
C PHE A 42 -11.97 1.43 18.16
N ALA A 43 -13.13 0.88 18.51
CA ALA A 43 -13.33 -0.55 18.62
C ALA A 43 -13.70 -1.15 17.25
N TYR A 44 -12.75 -1.82 16.60
CA TYR A 44 -13.07 -2.81 15.56
C TYR A 44 -13.99 -3.95 16.09
N ASP A 45 -14.24 -3.98 17.41
CA ASP A 45 -15.11 -4.94 18.10
C ASP A 45 -16.59 -4.84 17.70
N GLU A 46 -17.02 -3.76 17.04
CA GLU A 46 -18.39 -3.64 16.55
C GLU A 46 -18.60 -4.38 15.21
N GLU A 47 -19.58 -5.31 15.14
CA GLU A 47 -19.90 -6.03 13.90
C GLU A 47 -20.39 -5.11 12.77
N GLU A 48 -19.86 -5.33 11.55
CA GLU A 48 -20.37 -4.65 10.35
C GLU A 48 -21.65 -5.30 9.84
N THR A 49 -22.47 -4.48 9.17
CA THR A 49 -23.69 -4.97 8.54
C THR A 49 -23.34 -5.67 7.24
N VAL A 50 -23.49 -6.99 7.22
CA VAL A 50 -23.37 -7.78 5.99
C VAL A 50 -24.56 -7.49 5.09
N VAL A 51 -24.28 -6.98 3.90
CA VAL A 51 -25.32 -6.64 2.90
C VAL A 51 -25.59 -7.87 2.03
N ALA A 52 -26.85 -8.31 2.02
CA ALA A 52 -27.31 -9.36 1.11
C ALA A 52 -27.42 -8.80 -0.32
N ARG A 53 -27.04 -9.63 -1.29
CA ARG A 53 -27.15 -9.31 -2.71
C ARG A 53 -28.62 -9.25 -3.12
N SER A 54 -29.01 -8.19 -3.80
CA SER A 54 -30.34 -8.03 -4.37
C SER A 54 -30.63 -9.06 -5.48
N PRO A 55 -31.90 -9.39 -5.75
CA PRO A 55 -32.30 -10.26 -6.86
C PRO A 55 -31.74 -9.77 -8.21
N ALA A 56 -31.45 -10.69 -9.14
CA ALA A 56 -30.95 -10.31 -10.46
C ALA A 56 -32.05 -9.72 -11.38
N GLU A 57 -33.30 -10.10 -11.12
CA GLU A 57 -34.47 -9.69 -11.90
C GLU A 57 -35.45 -8.90 -11.03
N ALA A 58 -36.36 -8.17 -11.67
CA ALA A 58 -37.40 -7.45 -10.97
C ALA A 58 -38.31 -8.42 -10.19
N VAL A 59 -38.66 -8.06 -8.96
CA VAL A 59 -39.58 -8.84 -8.12
C VAL A 59 -40.71 -7.95 -7.67
N ALA A 60 -41.95 -8.45 -7.69
CA ALA A 60 -43.13 -7.69 -7.33
C ALA A 60 -43.93 -8.40 -6.24
N PHE A 61 -44.55 -7.63 -5.37
CA PHE A 61 -45.55 -8.06 -4.43
C PHE A 61 -46.80 -7.20 -4.60
N ASP A 62 -47.88 -7.81 -5.07
CA ASP A 62 -49.17 -7.16 -5.20
C ASP A 62 -49.80 -6.95 -3.82
N LEU A 63 -50.17 -5.70 -3.53
CA LEU A 63 -50.80 -5.37 -2.25
C LEU A 63 -52.20 -5.99 -2.21
N PRO A 64 -52.57 -6.68 -1.11
CA PRO A 64 -53.91 -7.22 -0.96
C PRO A 64 -54.98 -6.12 -1.07
N ALA A 65 -56.13 -6.47 -1.65
CA ALA A 65 -57.25 -5.54 -1.78
C ALA A 65 -57.65 -4.93 -0.43
N GLY A 66 -57.81 -3.60 -0.40
CA GLY A 66 -58.17 -2.85 0.81
C GLY A 66 -57.01 -2.49 1.73
N LEU A 67 -55.77 -2.92 1.43
CA LEU A 67 -54.56 -2.40 2.07
C LEU A 67 -53.98 -1.24 1.25
N SER A 68 -53.60 -0.18 1.95
CA SER A 68 -52.91 0.98 1.39
C SER A 68 -51.51 1.09 2.00
N LEU A 69 -50.51 1.28 1.16
CA LEU A 69 -49.14 1.54 1.60
C LEU A 69 -48.99 3.02 2.00
N ARG A 70 -48.35 3.27 3.13
CA ARG A 70 -48.11 4.61 3.69
C ARG A 70 -46.65 5.05 3.53
N ASP A 71 -45.71 4.18 3.85
CA ASP A 71 -44.28 4.41 3.68
C ASP A 71 -43.54 3.07 3.57
N TYR A 72 -42.31 3.07 3.05
CA TYR A 72 -41.45 1.90 3.02
C TYR A 72 -39.97 2.28 2.96
N GLU A 73 -39.10 1.40 3.48
CA GLU A 73 -37.66 1.55 3.36
C GLU A 73 -36.97 0.19 3.27
N ALA A 74 -36.03 0.07 2.33
CA ALA A 74 -35.18 -1.11 2.20
C ALA A 74 -34.31 -1.29 3.46
N SER A 75 -34.20 -2.52 3.95
CA SER A 75 -33.31 -2.82 5.06
C SER A 75 -31.84 -2.56 4.67
N PRO A 76 -31.00 -2.01 5.55
CA PRO A 76 -29.56 -1.93 5.33
C PRO A 76 -28.87 -3.28 5.10
N ARG A 77 -29.53 -4.39 5.50
CA ARG A 77 -29.08 -5.76 5.19
C ARG A 77 -29.50 -6.25 3.80
N GLY A 78 -30.35 -5.52 3.08
CA GLY A 78 -30.77 -5.81 1.71
C GLY A 78 -31.74 -7.00 1.53
N SER A 79 -32.03 -7.80 2.56
CA SER A 79 -32.86 -9.00 2.43
C SER A 79 -34.38 -8.76 2.54
N GLU A 80 -34.79 -7.60 3.05
CA GLU A 80 -36.20 -7.27 3.30
C GLU A 80 -36.48 -5.77 3.19
N VAL A 81 -37.76 -5.44 3.11
CA VAL A 81 -38.30 -4.08 3.08
C VAL A 81 -39.25 -3.91 4.26
N ALA A 82 -39.05 -2.87 5.08
CA ALA A 82 -40.03 -2.45 6.07
C ALA A 82 -41.12 -1.61 5.38
N VAL A 83 -42.38 -1.89 5.68
CA VAL A 83 -43.54 -1.29 5.03
C VAL A 83 -44.56 -0.89 6.08
N ILE A 84 -45.06 0.34 6.00
CA ILE A 84 -46.22 0.77 6.78
C ILE A 84 -47.46 0.58 5.92
N VAL A 85 -48.36 -0.28 6.36
CA VAL A 85 -49.64 -0.55 5.67
C VAL A 85 -50.81 -0.12 6.53
N GLU A 86 -51.89 0.32 5.87
CA GLU A 86 -53.14 0.73 6.50
C GLU A 86 -54.33 0.07 5.81
N ASP A 87 -55.21 -0.57 6.58
CA ASP A 87 -56.43 -1.19 6.07
C ASP A 87 -57.60 -0.20 5.91
N ALA A 88 -58.71 -0.67 5.34
CA ALA A 88 -59.93 0.12 5.16
C ALA A 88 -60.56 0.60 6.50
N ALA A 89 -60.31 -0.10 7.61
CA ALA A 89 -60.72 0.32 8.96
C ALA A 89 -59.73 1.33 9.58
N ARG A 90 -58.76 1.80 8.80
CA ARG A 90 -57.68 2.69 9.20
C ARG A 90 -56.80 2.12 10.31
N ARG A 91 -56.67 0.80 10.44
CA ARG A 91 -55.69 0.17 11.34
C ARG A 91 -54.36 0.07 10.61
N GLN A 92 -53.27 0.41 11.31
CA GLN A 92 -51.93 0.37 10.74
C GLN A 92 -51.13 -0.82 11.23
N GLN A 93 -50.23 -1.32 10.37
CA GLN A 93 -49.28 -2.36 10.72
C GLN A 93 -47.89 -1.96 10.22
N VAL A 94 -46.87 -2.25 11.02
CA VAL A 94 -45.48 -2.32 10.55
C VAL A 94 -45.29 -3.74 9.99
N ALA A 95 -45.14 -3.86 8.68
CA ALA A 95 -45.01 -5.12 7.98
C ALA A 95 -43.63 -5.24 7.32
N PHE A 96 -43.20 -6.47 7.07
CA PHE A 96 -41.90 -6.77 6.45
C PHE A 96 -42.13 -7.63 5.22
N TRP A 97 -41.54 -7.26 4.10
CA TRP A 97 -41.59 -8.03 2.86
C TRP A 97 -40.18 -8.50 2.50
N ALA A 98 -40.01 -9.82 2.37
CA ALA A 98 -38.79 -10.43 1.89
C ALA A 98 -38.95 -10.80 0.41
N PHE A 99 -37.91 -10.58 -0.40
CA PHE A 99 -37.98 -10.88 -1.83
C PHE A 99 -38.33 -12.34 -2.10
N GLY A 100 -39.14 -12.57 -3.14
CA GLY A 100 -39.61 -13.90 -3.52
C GLY A 100 -40.78 -14.44 -2.67
N ARG A 101 -41.37 -13.63 -1.78
CA ARG A 101 -42.62 -14.00 -1.07
C ARG A 101 -43.83 -13.26 -1.63
N ASP A 102 -44.93 -13.99 -1.75
CA ASP A 102 -46.26 -13.47 -2.14
C ASP A 102 -47.02 -12.85 -0.95
N GLY A 103 -46.30 -12.38 0.07
CA GLY A 103 -46.89 -11.85 1.30
C GLY A 103 -45.85 -11.34 2.29
N PHE A 104 -46.33 -10.62 3.30
CA PHE A 104 -45.48 -10.13 4.39
C PHE A 104 -44.94 -11.28 5.25
N SER A 105 -43.64 -11.29 5.49
CA SER A 105 -42.94 -12.27 6.35
C SER A 105 -43.28 -12.09 7.83
N ARG A 106 -43.56 -10.85 8.24
CA ARG A 106 -43.93 -10.48 9.61
C ARG A 106 -44.79 -9.23 9.60
N ARG A 107 -45.68 -9.11 10.57
CA ARG A 107 -46.54 -7.94 10.78
C ARG A 107 -46.64 -7.64 12.27
N ILE A 108 -46.65 -6.35 12.60
CA ILE A 108 -46.76 -5.84 13.96
C ILE A 108 -47.90 -4.83 13.95
N ASP A 109 -48.97 -5.12 14.68
CA ASP A 109 -50.13 -4.23 14.79
C ASP A 109 -49.76 -2.94 15.53
N VAL A 110 -50.03 -1.79 14.90
CA VAL A 110 -49.84 -0.48 15.52
C VAL A 110 -51.06 -0.16 16.39
N PRO A 111 -50.88 0.32 17.63
CA PRO A 111 -51.99 0.71 18.50
C PRO A 111 -52.91 1.75 17.83
N PRO A 112 -54.25 1.66 17.97
CA PRO A 112 -55.20 2.55 17.26
C PRO A 112 -55.01 4.05 17.50
N GLN A 113 -54.51 4.43 18.67
CA GLN A 113 -54.19 5.80 19.06
C GLN A 113 -52.90 6.33 18.42
N THR A 114 -52.11 5.47 17.79
CA THR A 114 -50.83 5.80 17.17
C THR A 114 -50.96 5.73 15.65
N ARG A 115 -50.47 6.75 14.96
CA ARG A 115 -50.44 6.84 13.50
C ARG A 115 -49.00 7.01 13.04
N ILE A 116 -48.46 6.02 12.35
CA ILE A 116 -47.14 6.10 11.71
C ILE A 116 -47.26 6.83 10.38
N ALA A 117 -46.43 7.84 10.20
CA ALA A 117 -46.31 8.65 9.00
C ALA A 117 -45.08 8.27 8.16
N SER A 118 -43.99 7.83 8.81
CA SER A 118 -42.78 7.43 8.11
C SER A 118 -41.97 6.40 8.91
N VAL A 119 -41.18 5.59 8.20
CA VAL A 119 -40.26 4.59 8.74
C VAL A 119 -38.87 4.81 8.18
N THR A 120 -37.84 4.69 9.03
CA THR A 120 -36.46 4.62 8.58
C THR A 120 -35.63 3.64 9.40
N TRP A 121 -34.64 3.02 8.78
CA TRP A 121 -33.82 2.02 9.45
C TRP A 121 -32.68 2.66 10.24
N HIS A 122 -32.37 2.07 11.39
CA HIS A 122 -31.05 2.20 11.97
C HIS A 122 -30.01 1.69 10.95
N PRO A 123 -28.90 2.39 10.66
CA PRO A 123 -27.92 2.02 9.63
C PRO A 123 -27.38 0.58 9.73
N ARG A 124 -27.32 0.03 10.96
CA ARG A 124 -26.96 -1.38 11.23
C ARG A 124 -28.10 -2.41 11.17
N GLY A 125 -29.31 -2.01 10.77
CA GLY A 125 -30.51 -2.87 10.74
C GLY A 125 -30.96 -3.39 12.11
N LYS A 126 -30.55 -2.78 13.24
CA LYS A 126 -30.88 -3.25 14.60
C LYS A 126 -32.24 -2.73 15.10
N ALA A 127 -32.73 -1.62 14.54
CA ALA A 127 -33.98 -1.00 14.93
C ALA A 127 -34.62 -0.24 13.75
N LEU A 128 -35.89 0.08 13.89
CA LEU A 128 -36.64 1.04 13.08
C LEU A 128 -36.88 2.30 13.88
N PHE A 129 -36.70 3.45 13.26
CA PHE A 129 -37.19 4.73 13.76
C PHE A 129 -38.48 5.09 13.03
N LEU A 130 -39.54 5.39 13.79
CA LEU A 130 -40.87 5.65 13.28
C LEU A 130 -41.28 7.08 13.61
N LEU A 131 -41.67 7.85 12.59
CA LEU A 131 -42.32 9.12 12.79
C LEU A 131 -43.81 8.87 13.03
N ALA A 132 -44.32 9.21 14.21
CA ALA A 132 -45.68 8.91 14.62
C ALA A 132 -46.45 10.14 15.08
N THR A 133 -47.77 10.06 15.08
CA THR A 133 -48.69 10.99 15.74
C THR A 133 -49.56 10.20 16.69
N GLY A 134 -49.70 10.67 17.94
CA GLY A 134 -50.60 10.10 18.94
C GLY A 134 -51.40 11.19 19.65
N ASP A 135 -52.07 10.82 20.73
CA ASP A 135 -53.00 11.70 21.48
C ASP A 135 -52.35 13.00 21.98
N ARG A 136 -51.02 13.00 22.19
CA ARG A 136 -50.27 14.14 22.75
C ARG A 136 -49.46 14.92 21.72
N GLY A 137 -49.65 14.66 20.43
CA GLY A 137 -48.90 15.28 19.33
C GLY A 137 -48.01 14.31 18.57
N SER A 138 -46.93 14.82 17.98
CA SER A 138 -46.01 14.02 17.17
C SER A 138 -44.91 13.39 18.02
N GLN A 139 -44.43 12.22 17.61
CA GLN A 139 -43.40 11.47 18.32
C GLN A 139 -42.43 10.82 17.33
N ILE A 140 -41.19 10.62 17.77
CA ILE A 140 -40.23 9.74 17.12
C ILE A 140 -40.09 8.52 18.02
N LEU A 141 -40.37 7.33 17.50
CA LEU A 141 -40.35 6.08 18.22
C LEU A 141 -39.21 5.18 17.71
N LYS A 142 -38.56 4.43 18.60
CA LYS A 142 -37.57 3.39 18.27
C LYS A 142 -38.17 2.02 18.54
N LEU A 143 -38.31 1.22 17.50
CA LEU A 143 -38.82 -0.16 17.56
C LEU A 143 -37.68 -1.12 17.24
N ASP A 144 -37.48 -2.16 18.04
CA ASP A 144 -36.44 -3.17 17.76
C ASP A 144 -36.75 -3.89 16.44
N ALA A 145 -35.73 -4.10 15.60
CA ALA A 145 -35.93 -4.76 14.30
C ALA A 145 -36.44 -6.20 14.45
N THR A 146 -36.22 -6.86 15.59
CA THR A 146 -36.67 -8.23 15.88
C THR A 146 -37.97 -8.30 16.68
N ALA A 147 -38.59 -7.16 16.99
CA ALA A 147 -39.82 -7.12 17.79
C ALA A 147 -40.94 -7.98 17.18
N ALA A 148 -41.63 -8.72 18.05
CA ALA A 148 -42.81 -9.52 17.67
C ALA A 148 -44.14 -8.76 17.91
N SER A 149 -44.11 -7.68 18.68
CA SER A 149 -45.25 -6.84 19.03
C SER A 149 -44.83 -5.36 19.10
N PHE A 150 -45.79 -4.44 19.13
CA PHE A 150 -45.50 -3.01 19.11
C PHE A 150 -45.06 -2.53 20.50
N ASN A 151 -43.76 -2.59 20.78
CA ASN A 151 -43.11 -2.17 22.02
C ASN A 151 -42.10 -1.03 21.79
N ALA A 152 -42.49 -0.05 20.96
CA ALA A 152 -41.60 1.05 20.58
C ALA A 152 -41.35 2.01 21.76
N LYS A 153 -40.09 2.45 21.92
CA LYS A 153 -39.68 3.46 22.92
C LYS A 153 -39.75 4.85 22.30
N THR A 154 -40.28 5.82 23.02
CA THR A 154 -40.27 7.23 22.59
C THR A 154 -38.86 7.80 22.69
N VAL A 155 -38.32 8.27 21.56
CA VAL A 155 -37.04 8.99 21.47
C VAL A 155 -37.26 10.48 21.64
N TYR A 156 -38.28 11.02 20.98
CA TYR A 156 -38.61 12.45 21.01
C TYR A 156 -40.13 12.65 20.92
N SER A 157 -40.63 13.74 21.50
CA SER A 157 -42.05 14.13 21.43
C SER A 157 -42.15 15.64 21.22
N SER A 158 -43.10 16.05 20.39
CA SER A 158 -43.39 17.46 20.10
C SER A 158 -44.89 17.66 19.99
N THR A 159 -45.38 18.81 20.47
CA THR A 159 -46.81 19.16 20.40
C THR A 159 -47.22 19.61 18.99
N VAL A 160 -46.25 19.92 18.13
CA VAL A 160 -46.46 20.32 16.74
C VAL A 160 -46.24 19.15 15.78
N ALA A 161 -46.62 19.33 14.52
CA ALA A 161 -46.43 18.33 13.48
C ALA A 161 -44.93 18.15 13.14
N LEU A 162 -44.46 16.91 13.12
CA LEU A 162 -43.14 16.57 12.57
C LEU A 162 -43.27 16.03 11.14
N ARG A 163 -42.24 16.20 10.32
CA ARG A 163 -42.24 15.77 8.91
C ARG A 163 -40.86 15.37 8.42
N ARG A 164 -40.80 14.24 7.70
CA ARG A 164 -39.59 13.55 7.23
C ARG A 164 -38.66 13.16 8.38
N LEU A 165 -38.10 11.97 8.29
CA LEU A 165 -37.19 11.43 9.29
C LEU A 165 -36.03 10.77 8.57
N VAL A 166 -34.82 11.20 8.87
CA VAL A 166 -33.59 10.69 8.28
C VAL A 166 -32.60 10.39 9.39
N VAL A 167 -31.91 9.26 9.32
CA VAL A 167 -30.86 8.91 10.29
C VAL A 167 -29.51 9.33 9.72
N GLY A 168 -28.68 9.99 10.52
CA GLY A 168 -27.27 10.18 10.17
C GLY A 168 -26.57 8.82 10.07
N PRO A 169 -25.81 8.53 9.00
CA PRO A 169 -25.24 7.20 8.81
C PRO A 169 -24.05 6.91 9.73
N ARG A 170 -23.60 7.90 10.53
CA ARG A 170 -22.46 7.80 11.43
C ARG A 170 -22.81 8.29 12.84
N PRO A 171 -22.20 7.69 13.87
CA PRO A 171 -22.37 8.15 15.24
C PRO A 171 -21.56 9.43 15.50
N PHE A 172 -22.01 10.20 16.48
CA PHE A 172 -21.39 11.43 16.95
C PHE A 172 -20.92 11.21 18.39
N GLU A 173 -19.73 11.71 18.73
CA GLU A 173 -19.39 11.98 20.13
C GLU A 173 -20.26 13.14 20.63
N VAL A 174 -20.98 12.94 21.73
CA VAL A 174 -21.92 13.94 22.26
C VAL A 174 -21.72 14.05 23.77
N ASN A 175 -21.53 15.27 24.27
CA ASN A 175 -21.39 15.54 25.70
C ASN A 175 -22.62 15.01 26.48
N GLY A 176 -22.36 14.26 27.55
CA GLY A 176 -23.40 13.60 28.36
C GLY A 176 -23.89 12.25 27.84
N GLU A 177 -23.27 11.72 26.78
CA GLU A 177 -23.39 10.32 26.35
C GLU A 177 -22.09 9.57 26.67
N THR A 178 -22.20 8.30 27.06
CA THR A 178 -21.05 7.47 27.47
C THR A 178 -20.35 6.77 26.29
N ALA A 179 -20.92 6.87 25.10
CA ALA A 179 -20.43 6.27 23.86
C ALA A 179 -20.93 7.09 22.66
N PRO A 180 -20.29 6.99 21.48
CA PRO A 180 -20.79 7.61 20.26
C PRO A 180 -22.23 7.15 19.93
N VAL A 181 -23.11 8.09 19.56
CA VAL A 181 -24.54 7.84 19.31
C VAL A 181 -25.00 8.38 17.96
N LEU A 182 -25.97 7.72 17.32
CA LEU A 182 -26.55 8.24 16.08
C LEU A 182 -27.42 9.48 16.33
N ARG A 183 -27.58 10.29 15.28
CA ARG A 183 -28.49 11.44 15.25
C ARG A 183 -29.64 11.23 14.28
N LEU A 184 -30.83 11.63 14.69
CA LEU A 184 -32.06 11.63 13.91
C LEU A 184 -32.37 13.05 13.46
N PHE A 185 -32.66 13.25 12.18
CA PHE A 185 -32.92 14.54 11.55
C PHE A 185 -34.36 14.59 11.06
N PHE A 186 -35.08 15.66 11.40
CA PHE A 186 -36.50 15.79 11.09
C PHE A 186 -36.93 17.25 10.96
N GLY A 187 -38.02 17.49 10.23
CA GLY A 187 -38.66 18.79 10.15
C GLY A 187 -39.66 18.98 11.29
N GLU A 188 -39.54 20.05 12.06
CA GLU A 188 -40.52 20.47 13.08
C GLU A 188 -41.33 21.66 12.58
N LYS A 189 -42.66 21.56 12.61
CA LYS A 189 -43.55 22.61 12.09
C LYS A 189 -43.53 23.85 12.99
N LEU A 190 -43.29 25.00 12.37
CA LEU A 190 -43.31 26.31 12.99
C LEU A 190 -44.71 26.92 12.99
N ALA A 191 -44.91 27.93 13.85
CA ALA A 191 -46.16 28.71 13.88
C ALA A 191 -46.51 29.37 12.53
N SER A 192 -45.51 29.67 11.70
CA SER A 192 -45.71 30.20 10.33
C SER A 192 -46.25 29.16 9.34
N GLY A 193 -46.30 27.88 9.72
CA GLY A 193 -46.61 26.76 8.84
C GLY A 193 -45.40 26.19 8.09
N ALA A 194 -44.24 26.86 8.14
CA ALA A 194 -42.96 26.37 7.65
C ALA A 194 -42.38 25.27 8.56
N TYR A 195 -41.25 24.67 8.18
CA TYR A 195 -40.54 23.66 8.98
C TYR A 195 -39.13 24.09 9.32
N ALA A 196 -38.67 23.85 10.56
CA ALA A 196 -37.26 23.94 10.94
C ALA A 196 -36.64 22.52 10.93
N LEU A 197 -35.45 22.37 10.37
CA LEU A 197 -34.69 21.13 10.39
C LEU A 197 -34.00 21.00 11.76
N ARG A 198 -34.49 20.06 12.56
CA ARG A 198 -33.99 19.73 13.90
C ARG A 198 -33.23 18.41 13.87
N THR A 199 -32.39 18.21 14.87
CA THR A 199 -31.73 16.93 15.12
C THR A 199 -31.70 16.59 16.61
N VAL A 200 -31.82 15.30 16.94
CA VAL A 200 -31.76 14.74 18.30
C VAL A 200 -30.93 13.45 18.28
N THR A 201 -30.27 13.09 19.38
CA THR A 201 -29.61 11.77 19.47
C THR A 201 -30.65 10.65 19.47
N GLU A 202 -30.24 9.43 19.10
CA GLU A 202 -31.12 8.25 19.13
C GLU A 202 -31.63 7.87 20.53
N ASN A 203 -31.04 8.47 21.57
CA ASN A 203 -31.46 8.36 22.96
C ASN A 203 -32.32 9.56 23.43
N GLY A 204 -32.64 10.51 22.55
CA GLY A 204 -33.51 11.64 22.86
C GLY A 204 -32.82 12.85 23.49
N LYS A 205 -31.49 12.90 23.52
CA LYS A 205 -30.69 13.99 24.10
C LYS A 205 -30.18 14.97 23.04
N ALA A 206 -29.61 16.08 23.50
CA ALA A 206 -28.88 17.07 22.69
C ALA A 206 -29.62 17.52 21.40
N LEU A 207 -30.87 17.95 21.58
CA LEU A 207 -31.72 18.51 20.52
C LEU A 207 -31.19 19.90 20.09
N TYR A 208 -30.99 20.12 18.79
CA TYR A 208 -30.66 21.45 18.26
C TYR A 208 -31.21 21.69 16.83
N THR A 209 -31.14 22.94 16.37
CA THR A 209 -31.53 23.36 15.01
C THR A 209 -30.36 23.31 14.05
N VAL A 210 -30.46 22.52 12.97
CA VAL A 210 -29.48 22.49 11.89
C VAL A 210 -29.76 23.61 10.87
N VAL A 211 -31.03 23.72 10.45
CA VAL A 211 -31.50 24.75 9.50
C VAL A 211 -32.81 25.32 9.97
N GLY A 212 -32.91 26.64 10.09
CA GLY A 212 -34.16 27.28 10.49
C GLY A 212 -34.11 28.81 10.41
N PRO A 213 -35.22 29.49 10.70
CA PRO A 213 -35.28 30.94 10.74
C PRO A 213 -34.27 31.54 11.72
N GLN A 214 -33.88 32.80 11.51
CA GLN A 214 -32.87 33.47 12.32
C GLN A 214 -33.19 33.53 13.83
N ARG A 215 -34.47 33.54 14.20
CA ARG A 215 -34.94 33.48 15.60
C ARG A 215 -34.75 32.11 16.27
N ASP A 216 -34.53 31.07 15.48
CA ASP A 216 -34.34 29.67 15.91
C ASP A 216 -32.86 29.27 15.91
N ALA A 217 -31.97 30.17 15.47
CA ALA A 217 -30.53 30.05 15.64
C ALA A 217 -30.21 30.33 17.13
N GLY A 218 -29.49 29.42 17.79
CA GLY A 218 -29.06 29.62 19.18
C GLY A 218 -28.33 30.95 19.35
N THR A 219 -28.38 31.51 20.56
CA THR A 219 -27.55 32.67 20.92
C THR A 219 -26.08 32.29 20.74
N LYS A 220 -25.37 32.99 19.83
CA LYS A 220 -23.89 32.90 19.70
C LYS A 220 -23.28 33.12 21.10
N GLY A 221 -22.73 32.06 21.71
CA GLY A 221 -22.06 32.18 23.01
C GLY A 221 -21.93 30.90 23.84
N ASP A 222 -22.70 29.84 23.56
CA ASP A 222 -22.48 28.54 24.20
C ASP A 222 -21.64 27.66 23.27
N ASP A 223 -20.42 27.32 23.69
CA ASP A 223 -19.50 26.39 23.01
C ASP A 223 -20.04 24.94 22.90
N GLU A 224 -21.33 24.70 23.18
CA GLU A 224 -21.94 23.37 23.31
C GLU A 224 -22.83 22.94 22.12
N THR A 225 -23.10 23.79 21.12
CA THR A 225 -23.97 23.41 19.97
C THR A 225 -23.46 23.89 18.60
N PRO A 226 -23.56 23.06 17.53
CA PRO A 226 -23.15 23.45 16.19
C PRO A 226 -23.94 24.65 15.65
N ASN A 227 -23.33 25.41 14.75
CA ASN A 227 -23.97 26.55 14.09
C ASN A 227 -25.24 26.17 13.29
N THR A 228 -26.23 27.06 13.32
CA THR A 228 -27.47 26.93 12.56
C THR A 228 -27.39 27.67 11.23
N THR A 229 -27.74 27.01 10.13
CA THR A 229 -27.93 27.65 8.82
C THR A 229 -29.28 28.36 8.78
N ILE A 230 -29.30 29.61 8.31
CA ILE A 230 -30.51 30.42 8.27
C ILE A 230 -31.31 30.14 6.98
N ALA A 231 -32.51 29.60 7.11
CA ALA A 231 -33.48 29.48 6.01
C ALA A 231 -34.94 29.59 6.51
N PRO A 232 -35.89 30.11 5.71
CA PRO A 232 -37.29 30.25 6.15
C PRO A 232 -38.00 28.92 6.44
N SER A 233 -37.61 27.86 5.74
CA SER A 233 -38.13 26.51 5.90
C SER A 233 -37.11 25.50 5.40
N ALA A 234 -37.00 24.36 6.06
CA ALA A 234 -36.11 23.26 5.68
C ALA A 234 -36.68 21.90 6.10
N LEU A 235 -36.54 20.90 5.22
CA LEU A 235 -36.84 19.50 5.50
C LEU A 235 -35.64 18.62 5.14
N PRO A 236 -35.24 17.65 5.98
CA PRO A 236 -34.15 16.74 5.65
C PRO A 236 -34.59 15.76 4.55
N LEU A 237 -33.64 15.30 3.73
CA LEU A 237 -33.90 14.30 2.69
C LEU A 237 -33.01 13.06 2.84
N GLN A 238 -31.70 13.24 2.85
CA GLN A 238 -30.75 12.12 2.89
C GLN A 238 -29.37 12.59 3.29
N PHE A 239 -28.48 11.64 3.56
CA PHE A 239 -27.05 11.88 3.68
C PHE A 239 -26.30 11.33 2.47
N HIS A 240 -25.17 11.96 2.12
CA HIS A 240 -24.14 11.28 1.34
C HIS A 240 -23.60 10.08 2.14
N PRO A 241 -23.18 8.96 1.51
CA PRO A 241 -22.58 7.81 2.20
C PRO A 241 -21.38 8.15 3.12
N ALA A 242 -20.68 9.25 2.85
CA ALA A 242 -19.63 9.80 3.72
C ALA A 242 -20.15 10.26 5.09
N GLY A 243 -21.45 10.46 5.26
CA GLY A 243 -22.10 10.81 6.53
C GLY A 243 -21.89 12.24 7.02
N ASN A 244 -21.03 13.02 6.39
CA ASN A 244 -20.80 14.41 6.71
C ASN A 244 -21.60 15.38 5.82
N GLN A 245 -22.27 14.94 4.76
CA GLN A 245 -23.08 15.81 3.91
C GLN A 245 -24.58 15.50 4.07
N LEU A 246 -25.37 16.47 4.52
CA LEU A 246 -26.83 16.41 4.63
C LEU A 246 -27.48 17.15 3.46
N VAL A 247 -28.35 16.48 2.72
CA VAL A 247 -29.21 17.08 1.70
C VAL A 247 -30.55 17.47 2.34
N TRP A 248 -30.99 18.69 2.08
CA TRP A 248 -32.25 19.24 2.58
C TRP A 248 -33.03 19.98 1.49
N GLU A 249 -34.34 20.10 1.68
CA GLU A 249 -35.28 20.73 0.75
C GLU A 249 -35.87 22.01 1.37
N ASP A 250 -35.92 23.09 0.58
CA ASP A 250 -36.54 24.35 0.99
C ASP A 250 -38.05 24.42 0.67
N GLN A 251 -38.68 25.56 0.99
CA GLN A 251 -40.12 25.77 0.74
C GLN A 251 -40.50 25.74 -0.76
N LYS A 252 -39.57 26.04 -1.66
CA LYS A 252 -39.76 25.99 -3.12
C LYS A 252 -39.48 24.61 -3.70
N LYS A 253 -39.20 23.62 -2.85
CA LYS A 253 -38.76 22.27 -3.22
C LYS A 253 -37.44 22.25 -3.98
N CYS A 254 -36.57 23.24 -3.73
CA CYS A 254 -35.22 23.24 -4.24
C CYS A 254 -34.32 22.51 -3.23
N LEU A 255 -33.37 21.73 -3.76
CA LEU A 255 -32.47 20.92 -2.94
C LEU A 255 -31.19 21.69 -2.63
N HIS A 256 -30.69 21.49 -1.43
CA HIS A 256 -29.48 22.11 -0.89
C HIS A 256 -28.65 21.06 -0.15
N LYS A 257 -27.33 21.26 -0.05
CA LYS A 257 -26.44 20.42 0.75
C LYS A 257 -25.69 21.22 1.82
N LEU A 258 -25.47 20.59 2.96
CA LEU A 258 -24.67 21.07 4.09
C LEU A 258 -23.57 20.08 4.41
N THR A 259 -22.33 20.53 4.55
CA THR A 259 -21.19 19.70 4.94
C THR A 259 -20.84 19.94 6.41
N TYR A 260 -20.82 18.90 7.23
CA TYR A 260 -20.30 18.91 8.60
C TYR A 260 -18.77 18.80 8.56
N VAL A 261 -18.07 19.77 9.14
CA VAL A 261 -16.60 19.80 9.19
C VAL A 261 -16.16 20.17 10.59
N ALA A 262 -15.20 19.41 11.14
CA ALA A 262 -14.83 19.45 12.55
C ALA A 262 -16.06 19.26 13.45
N ASP A 263 -16.56 20.35 14.03
CA ASP A 263 -17.62 20.44 15.01
C ASP A 263 -18.85 21.24 14.53
N ASN A 264 -18.86 21.70 13.27
CA ASN A 264 -19.88 22.64 12.78
C ASN A 264 -20.45 22.30 11.39
N TRP A 265 -21.68 22.75 11.14
CA TRP A 265 -22.29 22.75 9.81
C TRP A 265 -21.70 23.86 8.94
N GLY A 266 -21.17 23.49 7.78
CA GLY A 266 -20.66 24.42 6.78
C GLY A 266 -21.75 25.29 6.15
N LYS A 267 -21.36 26.07 5.15
CA LYS A 267 -22.31 26.86 4.36
C LYS A 267 -23.22 25.95 3.55
N SER A 268 -24.50 26.32 3.44
CA SER A 268 -25.44 25.63 2.56
C SER A 268 -25.22 26.04 1.11
N GLU A 269 -25.25 25.05 0.22
CA GLU A 269 -25.07 25.24 -1.22
C GLU A 269 -26.21 24.57 -2.00
N PRO A 270 -26.61 25.08 -3.18
CA PRO A 270 -27.58 24.40 -4.03
C PRO A 270 -27.12 22.99 -4.44
N PHE A 271 -28.04 22.04 -4.47
CA PHE A 271 -27.81 20.67 -4.92
C PHE A 271 -28.68 20.35 -6.14
N GLY A 272 -28.09 20.38 -7.34
CA GLY A 272 -28.83 20.33 -8.59
C GLY A 272 -29.35 21.72 -9.03
N ARG A 273 -29.91 21.79 -10.25
CA ARG A 273 -30.37 23.04 -10.87
C ARG A 273 -31.89 23.22 -10.90
N GLU A 274 -32.64 22.14 -10.76
CA GLU A 274 -34.10 22.11 -10.88
C GLU A 274 -34.73 21.91 -9.51
N CYS A 275 -35.98 22.37 -9.34
CA CYS A 275 -36.75 22.21 -8.10
C CYS A 275 -37.96 21.31 -8.36
N GLY A 276 -38.45 20.63 -7.33
CA GLY A 276 -39.64 19.75 -7.44
C GLY A 276 -39.35 18.31 -7.88
N HIS A 277 -38.07 17.94 -7.98
CA HIS A 277 -37.60 16.57 -8.13
C HIS A 277 -36.88 16.07 -6.88
N THR A 278 -36.61 14.77 -6.80
CA THR A 278 -35.82 14.16 -5.72
C THR A 278 -34.52 13.62 -6.28
N LEU A 279 -33.40 14.15 -5.81
CA LEU A 279 -32.05 13.65 -6.10
C LEU A 279 -31.54 12.86 -4.90
N THR A 280 -31.23 11.58 -5.10
CA THR A 280 -30.64 10.72 -4.05
C THR A 280 -29.26 10.21 -4.42
N TYR A 281 -28.29 10.22 -3.50
CA TYR A 281 -26.94 9.70 -3.77
C TYR A 281 -26.99 8.17 -3.83
N THR A 282 -26.28 7.56 -4.78
CA THR A 282 -26.11 6.11 -4.80
C THR A 282 -25.29 5.64 -3.60
N PRO A 283 -25.46 4.38 -3.12
CA PRO A 283 -24.74 3.89 -1.94
C PRO A 283 -23.21 3.93 -2.06
N ASN A 284 -22.68 3.89 -3.28
CA ASN A 284 -21.25 4.01 -3.58
C ASN A 284 -20.77 5.48 -3.76
N GLY A 285 -21.68 6.45 -3.72
CA GLY A 285 -21.41 7.88 -3.72
C GLY A 285 -20.95 8.49 -5.05
N ILE A 286 -20.91 7.74 -6.16
CA ILE A 286 -20.39 8.25 -7.45
C ILE A 286 -21.49 8.63 -8.45
N ALA A 287 -22.76 8.49 -8.08
CA ALA A 287 -23.89 8.86 -8.91
C ALA A 287 -25.05 9.38 -8.05
N THR A 288 -26.05 9.97 -8.70
CA THR A 288 -27.34 10.32 -8.12
C THR A 288 -28.48 9.72 -8.93
N ILE A 289 -29.57 9.36 -8.25
CA ILE A 289 -30.83 9.00 -8.86
C ILE A 289 -31.75 10.22 -8.81
N ASP A 290 -32.20 10.66 -9.98
CA ASP A 290 -33.16 11.74 -10.17
C ASP A 290 -34.54 11.16 -10.47
N TRP A 291 -35.49 11.40 -9.57
CA TRP A 291 -36.88 10.99 -9.74
C TRP A 291 -37.82 12.20 -9.74
N GLN A 292 -38.76 12.20 -10.70
CA GLN A 292 -39.80 13.21 -10.84
C GLN A 292 -41.18 12.55 -10.83
N PRO A 293 -42.11 12.97 -9.94
CA PRO A 293 -43.45 12.37 -9.87
C PRO A 293 -44.26 12.41 -11.18
N SER A 294 -43.99 13.40 -12.04
CA SER A 294 -44.68 13.61 -13.31
C SER A 294 -44.09 12.83 -14.49
N GLN A 295 -42.90 12.22 -14.33
CA GLN A 295 -42.21 11.50 -15.39
C GLN A 295 -42.16 9.99 -15.11
N PRO A 296 -42.22 9.13 -16.14
CA PRO A 296 -41.97 7.71 -15.96
C PRO A 296 -40.48 7.45 -15.68
N GLY A 297 -40.22 6.42 -14.87
CA GLY A 297 -38.87 5.96 -14.53
C GLY A 297 -38.07 6.91 -13.64
N ILE A 298 -36.75 6.82 -13.78
CA ILE A 298 -35.73 7.62 -13.09
C ILE A 298 -34.62 8.00 -14.07
N ARG A 299 -33.74 8.92 -13.68
CA ARG A 299 -32.45 9.14 -14.35
C ARG A 299 -31.31 8.86 -13.39
N ILE A 300 -30.25 8.23 -13.88
CA ILE A 300 -29.01 7.98 -13.14
C ILE A 300 -27.97 8.97 -13.66
N LYS A 301 -27.54 9.89 -12.81
CA LYS A 301 -26.58 10.95 -13.12
C LYS A 301 -25.24 10.66 -12.47
N GLY A 302 -24.22 10.35 -13.26
CA GLY A 302 -22.86 10.11 -12.79
C GLY A 302 -22.18 11.41 -12.34
N LEU A 303 -21.63 11.41 -11.13
CA LEU A 303 -20.93 12.57 -10.55
C LEU A 303 -19.47 12.66 -11.05
N VAL A 304 -18.91 11.54 -11.52
CA VAL A 304 -17.51 11.44 -11.97
C VAL A 304 -17.38 11.59 -13.48
N ASP A 305 -18.20 10.86 -14.23
CA ASP A 305 -18.16 10.86 -15.70
C ASP A 305 -19.14 11.83 -16.35
N GLY A 306 -20.00 12.49 -15.55
CA GLY A 306 -21.03 13.40 -16.03
C GLY A 306 -22.13 12.71 -16.86
N SER A 307 -22.21 11.38 -16.82
CA SER A 307 -23.25 10.62 -17.53
C SER A 307 -24.64 10.94 -17.00
N ASP A 308 -25.65 10.87 -17.86
CA ASP A 308 -27.05 11.06 -17.48
C ASP A 308 -27.93 10.09 -18.29
N GLN A 309 -28.30 8.97 -17.66
CA GLN A 309 -28.95 7.85 -18.32
C GLN A 309 -30.37 7.63 -17.78
N PRO A 310 -31.41 7.57 -18.64
CA PRO A 310 -32.74 7.16 -18.20
C PRO A 310 -32.73 5.66 -17.82
N ALA A 311 -33.51 5.30 -16.80
CA ALA A 311 -33.74 3.91 -16.40
C ALA A 311 -35.22 3.74 -15.97
N LEU A 312 -35.73 2.52 -16.10
CA LEU A 312 -37.10 2.15 -15.69
C LEU A 312 -38.20 2.96 -16.41
N GLY A 313 -37.97 3.39 -17.65
CA GLY A 313 -38.91 4.26 -18.40
C GLY A 313 -40.26 3.60 -18.72
N GLU A 314 -40.33 2.28 -18.63
CA GLU A 314 -41.53 1.46 -18.71
C GLU A 314 -42.38 1.48 -17.44
N HIS A 315 -41.84 1.99 -16.34
CA HIS A 315 -42.50 2.03 -15.03
C HIS A 315 -42.90 3.45 -14.63
N LYS A 316 -44.18 3.67 -14.35
CA LYS A 316 -44.62 4.86 -13.60
C LYS A 316 -44.50 4.58 -12.10
N LEU A 317 -43.56 5.25 -11.45
CA LEU A 317 -43.34 5.11 -10.01
C LEU A 317 -44.28 6.07 -9.27
N ASP A 318 -45.09 5.55 -8.36
CA ASP A 318 -46.07 6.32 -7.59
C ASP A 318 -45.50 6.87 -6.27
N SER A 319 -44.24 6.59 -5.98
CA SER A 319 -43.53 6.97 -4.76
C SER A 319 -42.04 7.19 -5.02
N VAL A 320 -41.38 7.89 -4.08
CA VAL A 320 -39.92 8.09 -4.13
C VAL A 320 -39.23 6.73 -4.04
N PRO A 321 -38.34 6.37 -4.98
CA PRO A 321 -37.64 5.09 -4.94
C PRO A 321 -36.73 5.00 -3.71
N SER A 322 -36.81 3.89 -2.96
CA SER A 322 -35.89 3.56 -1.87
C SER A 322 -34.74 2.71 -2.43
N GLN A 323 -33.50 3.12 -2.23
CA GLN A 323 -32.34 2.43 -2.83
C GLN A 323 -31.96 1.19 -2.04
N MET A 324 -31.56 0.14 -2.75
CA MET A 324 -30.95 -1.03 -2.11
C MET A 324 -29.53 -0.73 -1.64
N PRO A 325 -29.11 -1.24 -0.47
CA PRO A 325 -27.76 -0.99 0.10
C PRO A 325 -26.59 -1.53 -0.74
N ASP A 326 -26.83 -2.46 -1.67
CA ASP A 326 -25.85 -2.96 -2.63
C ASP A 326 -25.79 -2.12 -3.92
N GLY A 327 -26.63 -1.08 -4.05
CA GLY A 327 -26.67 -0.16 -5.18
C GLY A 327 -27.25 -0.73 -6.47
N ARG A 328 -27.72 -1.99 -6.47
CA ARG A 328 -28.10 -2.71 -7.70
C ARG A 328 -29.56 -2.53 -8.11
N GLY A 329 -30.36 -1.85 -7.30
CA GLY A 329 -31.78 -1.67 -7.58
C GLY A 329 -32.46 -0.70 -6.63
N VAL A 330 -33.74 -0.46 -6.90
CA VAL A 330 -34.61 0.39 -6.09
C VAL A 330 -35.91 -0.33 -5.76
N ILE A 331 -36.50 0.01 -4.62
CA ILE A 331 -37.86 -0.34 -4.24
C ILE A 331 -38.77 0.82 -4.59
N ALA A 332 -39.85 0.54 -5.31
CA ALA A 332 -40.85 1.54 -5.65
C ALA A 332 -42.27 0.96 -5.64
N LEU A 333 -43.25 1.80 -5.32
CA LEU A 333 -44.65 1.49 -5.54
C LEU A 333 -45.01 1.79 -7.00
N THR A 334 -45.72 0.86 -7.63
CA THR A 334 -46.23 1.02 -8.99
C THR A 334 -47.71 0.66 -9.01
N ALA A 335 -48.46 1.23 -9.96
CA ALA A 335 -49.86 0.87 -10.21
C ALA A 335 -50.05 0.35 -11.63
N THR A 336 -50.82 -0.73 -11.76
CA THR A 336 -51.32 -1.25 -13.04
C THR A 336 -52.83 -1.43 -12.92
N GLY A 337 -53.59 -0.50 -13.52
CA GLY A 337 -55.03 -0.41 -13.30
C GLY A 337 -55.36 -0.08 -11.84
N ALA A 338 -56.16 -0.92 -11.17
CA ALA A 338 -56.50 -0.77 -9.76
C ALA A 338 -55.50 -1.46 -8.81
N THR A 339 -54.61 -2.31 -9.34
CA THR A 339 -53.65 -3.07 -8.55
C THR A 339 -52.42 -2.22 -8.25
N LYS A 340 -52.04 -2.15 -6.98
CA LYS A 340 -50.79 -1.52 -6.52
C LYS A 340 -49.80 -2.61 -6.14
N SER A 341 -48.57 -2.50 -6.63
CA SER A 341 -47.51 -3.48 -6.38
C SER A 341 -46.28 -2.78 -5.82
N LEU A 342 -45.76 -3.31 -4.70
CA LEU A 342 -44.43 -2.98 -4.22
C LEU A 342 -43.41 -3.77 -5.05
N ARG A 343 -42.47 -3.09 -5.71
CA ARG A 343 -41.53 -3.73 -6.64
C ARG A 343 -40.09 -3.44 -6.27
N TYR A 344 -39.26 -4.47 -6.33
CA TYR A 344 -37.83 -4.34 -6.56
C TYR A 344 -37.57 -4.23 -8.07
N LEU A 345 -36.84 -3.19 -8.48
CA LEU A 345 -36.49 -2.90 -9.86
C LEU A 345 -34.96 -2.78 -9.97
N PRO A 346 -34.28 -3.66 -10.73
CA PRO A 346 -32.84 -3.58 -10.90
C PRO A 346 -32.44 -2.34 -11.71
N ILE A 347 -31.31 -1.73 -11.36
CA ILE A 347 -30.74 -0.58 -12.06
C ILE A 347 -29.24 -0.81 -12.32
N SER A 348 -28.70 -0.17 -13.35
CA SER A 348 -27.27 -0.25 -13.67
C SER A 348 -26.53 0.98 -13.19
N VAL A 349 -25.82 0.86 -12.07
CA VAL A 349 -24.92 1.89 -11.55
C VAL A 349 -23.47 1.39 -11.67
N PRO A 350 -22.54 2.18 -12.22
CA PRO A 350 -21.11 1.83 -12.23
C PRO A 350 -20.62 1.53 -10.81
N LEU A 351 -19.87 0.44 -10.63
CA LEU A 351 -19.29 0.04 -9.33
C LEU A 351 -20.33 0.02 -8.19
N ALA A 352 -21.58 -0.34 -8.47
CA ALA A 352 -22.72 -0.26 -7.54
C ALA A 352 -22.43 -0.86 -6.15
N ASP A 353 -21.70 -1.98 -6.12
CA ASP A 353 -21.36 -2.74 -4.92
C ASP A 353 -20.04 -2.32 -4.27
N VAL A 354 -19.38 -1.26 -4.73
CA VAL A 354 -18.13 -0.75 -4.15
C VAL A 354 -18.44 0.42 -3.21
N ALA A 355 -18.53 0.12 -1.91
CA ALA A 355 -19.09 1.03 -0.90
C ALA A 355 -18.41 2.41 -0.80
N ASN A 356 -17.11 2.45 -1.03
CA ASN A 356 -16.27 3.63 -0.88
C ASN A 356 -15.73 4.15 -2.23
N ALA A 357 -16.37 3.81 -3.35
CA ALA A 357 -15.91 4.22 -4.68
C ALA A 357 -15.65 5.74 -4.77
N TRP A 358 -16.54 6.55 -4.18
CA TRP A 358 -16.41 8.00 -4.12
C TRP A 358 -15.09 8.52 -3.54
N MET A 359 -14.38 7.75 -2.72
CA MET A 359 -13.10 8.14 -2.13
C MET A 359 -11.92 8.04 -3.12
N TYR A 360 -12.10 7.33 -4.25
CA TYR A 360 -11.03 6.91 -5.16
C TYR A 360 -11.23 7.35 -6.62
N MET A 361 -12.32 8.04 -6.95
CA MET A 361 -12.58 8.46 -8.33
C MET A 361 -12.07 9.89 -8.58
N GLU A 362 -10.94 10.02 -9.28
CA GLU A 362 -10.43 11.34 -9.70
C GLU A 362 -10.89 11.74 -11.11
N SER A 363 -11.26 10.76 -11.93
CA SER A 363 -11.68 10.96 -13.32
C SER A 363 -12.54 9.81 -13.86
N ALA A 364 -13.24 10.05 -14.97
CA ALA A 364 -13.95 9.00 -15.71
C ALA A 364 -13.03 7.86 -16.18
N ARG A 365 -11.75 8.15 -16.44
CA ARG A 365 -10.75 7.15 -16.82
C ARG A 365 -10.43 6.22 -15.65
N ASP A 366 -10.37 6.74 -14.43
CA ASP A 366 -10.19 5.92 -13.23
C ASP A 366 -11.40 5.00 -13.02
N GLN A 367 -12.62 5.54 -13.14
CA GLN A 367 -13.85 4.74 -13.07
C GLN A 367 -13.83 3.58 -14.07
N GLN A 368 -13.46 3.84 -15.33
CA GLN A 368 -13.32 2.80 -16.35
C GLN A 368 -12.21 1.80 -16.02
N ALA A 369 -11.08 2.26 -15.46
CA ALA A 369 -10.00 1.37 -15.03
C ALA A 369 -10.46 0.44 -13.90
N PHE A 370 -11.13 0.95 -12.86
CA PHE A 370 -11.70 0.12 -11.80
C PHE A 370 -12.76 -0.87 -12.30
N MET A 371 -13.62 -0.46 -13.24
CA MET A 371 -14.61 -1.37 -13.83
C MET A 371 -13.96 -2.51 -14.64
N ARG A 372 -12.87 -2.22 -15.35
CA ARG A 372 -12.18 -3.18 -16.23
C ARG A 372 -11.20 -4.08 -15.47
N ASP A 373 -10.37 -3.46 -14.65
CA ASP A 373 -9.17 -4.07 -14.06
C ASP A 373 -9.34 -4.39 -12.57
N ARG A 374 -10.43 -3.90 -11.94
CA ARG A 374 -10.69 -3.98 -10.49
C ARG A 374 -9.62 -3.34 -9.60
N GLY A 375 -8.76 -2.51 -10.17
CA GLY A 375 -7.72 -1.76 -9.47
C GLY A 375 -6.89 -0.93 -10.44
N LEU A 376 -6.01 -0.08 -9.91
CA LEU A 376 -5.08 0.75 -10.68
C LEU A 376 -3.88 1.15 -9.83
N PHE A 377 -2.83 1.68 -10.48
CA PHE A 377 -1.70 2.33 -9.81
C PHE A 377 -1.78 3.85 -9.92
N ARG A 378 -1.28 4.57 -8.93
CA ARG A 378 -1.14 6.03 -8.97
C ARG A 378 0.29 6.46 -8.65
N PRO A 379 0.82 7.50 -9.32
CA PRO A 379 2.12 8.05 -8.99
C PRO A 379 2.08 8.75 -7.63
N LEU A 380 3.17 8.67 -6.85
CA LEU A 380 3.35 9.41 -5.60
C LEU A 380 4.61 10.29 -5.71
N PRO A 381 4.55 11.43 -6.42
CA PRO A 381 5.73 12.24 -6.71
C PRO A 381 6.39 12.83 -5.46
N GLU A 382 5.61 13.06 -4.40
CA GLU A 382 6.09 13.66 -3.15
C GLU A 382 6.70 12.63 -2.17
N LEU A 383 6.54 11.33 -2.44
CA LEU A 383 7.04 10.28 -1.57
C LEU A 383 8.32 9.66 -2.13
N ASP A 384 9.16 9.21 -1.21
CA ASP A 384 10.48 8.61 -1.46
C ASP A 384 10.66 7.27 -0.73
N GLN A 385 9.67 6.82 0.05
CA GLN A 385 9.65 5.57 0.79
C GLN A 385 8.24 4.94 0.75
N LEU A 386 8.15 3.61 0.73
CA LEU A 386 6.86 2.89 0.67
C LEU A 386 6.00 3.08 1.92
N PHE A 387 6.62 3.01 3.12
CA PHE A 387 5.89 3.11 4.38
C PHE A 387 5.24 4.49 4.59
N LYS A 388 5.83 5.56 4.01
CA LYS A 388 5.30 6.92 4.09
C LYS A 388 3.90 7.06 3.52
N LEU A 389 3.49 6.18 2.59
CA LEU A 389 2.10 6.16 2.11
C LEU A 389 1.11 5.93 3.26
N TYR A 390 1.44 5.04 4.19
CA TYR A 390 0.59 4.68 5.33
C TYR A 390 0.64 5.74 6.44
N ASP A 391 1.49 6.75 6.29
CA ASP A 391 1.51 7.95 7.12
C ASP A 391 0.67 9.07 6.48
N THR A 392 0.50 9.07 5.15
CA THR A 392 -0.27 10.12 4.44
C THR A 392 -1.69 10.27 4.97
N GLU A 393 -2.40 9.18 5.26
CA GLU A 393 -3.79 9.27 5.77
C GLU A 393 -3.85 9.74 7.24
N SER A 394 -2.77 9.59 8.00
CA SER A 394 -2.67 10.04 9.39
C SER A 394 -2.25 11.51 9.51
N TYR A 395 -1.44 12.03 8.57
CA TYR A 395 -0.84 13.37 8.67
C TYR A 395 -1.24 14.37 7.58
N GLN A 396 -1.64 13.89 6.39
CA GLN A 396 -1.86 14.74 5.21
C GLN A 396 -3.29 14.69 4.65
N CYS A 397 -3.95 13.52 4.70
CA CYS A 397 -5.26 13.30 4.08
C CYS A 397 -6.43 13.32 5.07
N GLY A 398 -6.18 13.63 6.35
CA GLY A 398 -7.22 13.77 7.37
C GLY A 398 -8.29 14.76 6.91
N GLY A 399 -9.52 14.28 6.75
CA GLY A 399 -10.67 15.10 6.39
C GLY A 399 -11.12 15.96 7.60
N PRO A 400 -12.43 16.03 7.89
CA PRO A 400 -12.96 16.68 9.09
C PRO A 400 -12.39 16.18 10.43
N ASP A 401 -11.68 15.04 10.44
CA ASP A 401 -11.06 14.41 11.60
C ASP A 401 -9.62 13.96 11.22
N THR A 402 -8.63 14.38 12.01
CA THR A 402 -7.21 14.03 11.84
C THR A 402 -6.81 12.78 12.65
N ARG A 403 -7.74 12.13 13.36
CA ARG A 403 -7.43 11.07 14.33
C ARG A 403 -7.43 9.65 13.76
N ALA A 404 -8.06 9.41 12.61
CA ALA A 404 -8.13 8.10 11.96
C ALA A 404 -7.93 8.21 10.44
N PRO A 405 -7.31 7.20 9.79
CA PRO A 405 -7.14 7.21 8.34
C PRO A 405 -8.50 7.27 7.64
N THR A 406 -8.61 8.05 6.56
CA THR A 406 -9.89 8.26 5.87
C THR A 406 -10.22 7.10 4.93
N ARG A 407 -9.19 6.40 4.44
CA ARG A 407 -9.28 5.29 3.49
C ARG A 407 -8.68 3.99 4.06
N PRO A 408 -9.24 2.82 3.74
CA PRO A 408 -8.73 1.53 4.24
C PRO A 408 -7.37 1.20 3.62
N TYR A 409 -6.45 0.74 4.46
CA TYR A 409 -5.12 0.31 4.02
C TYR A 409 -5.13 -1.07 3.39
N PHE A 410 -4.21 -1.26 2.46
CA PHE A 410 -3.89 -2.53 1.86
C PHE A 410 -2.47 -2.91 2.23
N VAL A 411 -2.30 -3.97 3.02
CA VAL A 411 -0.97 -4.45 3.41
C VAL A 411 -0.35 -5.23 2.25
N THR A 412 0.61 -4.61 1.58
CA THR A 412 1.33 -5.22 0.45
C THR A 412 2.57 -5.97 0.92
N THR A 413 2.95 -7.02 0.18
CA THR A 413 4.22 -7.73 0.42
C THR A 413 5.44 -6.85 0.19
N ASP A 414 5.31 -5.80 -0.64
CA ASP A 414 6.37 -4.87 -1.04
C ASP A 414 7.00 -4.16 0.16
N LEU A 415 6.19 -3.81 1.17
CA LEU A 415 6.68 -3.28 2.45
C LEU A 415 7.67 -4.21 3.14
N PHE A 416 7.40 -5.51 3.14
CA PHE A 416 8.24 -6.49 3.82
C PHE A 416 9.46 -6.90 3.00
N TRP A 417 9.38 -6.80 1.67
CA TRP A 417 10.55 -6.88 0.81
C TRP A 417 11.51 -5.71 1.04
N GLU A 418 10.99 -4.48 1.18
CA GLU A 418 11.80 -3.29 1.49
C GLU A 418 12.41 -3.40 2.90
N LEU A 419 11.62 -3.89 3.86
CA LEU A 419 12.11 -4.16 5.22
C LEU A 419 13.24 -5.20 5.24
N TYR A 420 13.10 -6.30 4.48
CA TYR A 420 14.14 -7.30 4.38
C TYR A 420 15.38 -6.76 3.65
N SER A 421 15.21 -5.92 2.62
CA SER A 421 16.33 -5.22 1.99
C SER A 421 17.12 -4.42 3.01
N ALA A 422 16.47 -3.57 3.80
CA ALA A 422 17.18 -2.80 4.82
C ALA A 422 17.92 -3.69 5.82
N ALA A 423 17.33 -4.82 6.22
CA ALA A 423 17.96 -5.79 7.11
C ALA A 423 19.20 -6.44 6.48
N PHE A 424 19.09 -6.88 5.23
CA PHE A 424 20.16 -7.48 4.46
C PHE A 424 21.29 -6.46 4.23
N ASP A 425 20.94 -5.26 3.74
CA ASP A 425 21.85 -4.14 3.52
C ASP A 425 22.61 -3.85 4.81
N GLY A 426 21.88 -3.55 5.89
CA GLY A 426 22.47 -3.20 7.19
C GLY A 426 23.48 -4.24 7.69
N LEU A 427 23.17 -5.53 7.54
CA LEU A 427 24.07 -6.63 7.91
C LEU A 427 25.29 -6.73 6.98
N PHE A 428 25.07 -6.68 5.67
CA PHE A 428 26.13 -6.71 4.67
C PHE A 428 27.15 -5.60 4.95
N ILE A 429 26.66 -4.39 5.17
CA ILE A 429 27.47 -3.19 5.41
C ILE A 429 28.32 -3.29 6.66
N ILE A 430 27.72 -3.72 7.78
CA ILE A 430 28.44 -3.87 9.04
C ILE A 430 29.57 -4.89 8.88
N LEU A 431 29.27 -6.05 8.31
CA LEU A 431 30.28 -7.10 8.14
C LEU A 431 31.38 -6.65 7.19
N GLU A 432 31.04 -5.89 6.17
CA GLU A 432 32.02 -5.36 5.24
C GLU A 432 32.94 -4.33 5.89
N ARG A 433 32.36 -3.38 6.64
CA ARG A 433 33.10 -2.34 7.36
C ARG A 433 34.02 -2.93 8.43
N GLU A 434 33.48 -3.84 9.25
CA GLU A 434 34.16 -4.36 10.44
C GLU A 434 35.11 -5.52 10.12
N GLN A 435 34.91 -6.23 9.01
CA GLN A 435 35.64 -7.46 8.70
C GLN A 435 36.25 -7.49 7.30
N ALA A 436 35.44 -7.29 6.25
CA ALA A 436 35.94 -7.43 4.88
C ALA A 436 36.98 -6.36 4.55
N ALA A 437 36.69 -5.08 4.78
CA ALA A 437 37.61 -3.99 4.46
C ALA A 437 38.99 -4.13 5.15
N PRO A 438 39.06 -4.39 6.47
CA PRO A 438 40.33 -4.70 7.12
C PRO A 438 41.03 -5.95 6.58
N ALA A 439 40.28 -7.03 6.31
CA ALA A 439 40.85 -8.26 5.77
C ALA A 439 41.46 -8.06 4.38
N PHE A 440 40.78 -7.31 3.51
CA PHE A 440 41.27 -6.96 2.18
C PHE A 440 42.54 -6.12 2.23
N ALA A 441 42.57 -5.10 3.08
CA ALA A 441 43.75 -4.25 3.21
C ALA A 441 44.98 -5.04 3.67
N ARG A 442 44.80 -5.96 4.63
CA ARG A 442 45.87 -6.89 5.05
C ARG A 442 46.30 -7.80 3.91
N PHE A 443 45.35 -8.34 3.15
CA PHE A 443 45.64 -9.19 2.00
C PHE A 443 46.45 -8.44 0.92
N VAL A 444 45.98 -7.26 0.50
CA VAL A 444 46.64 -6.46 -0.54
C VAL A 444 48.03 -6.01 -0.09
N ALA A 445 48.19 -5.55 1.16
CA ALA A 445 49.50 -5.15 1.68
C ALA A 445 50.48 -6.32 1.78
N ALA A 446 50.02 -7.50 2.20
CA ALA A 446 50.86 -8.69 2.27
C ALA A 446 51.27 -9.17 0.87
N ALA A 447 50.32 -9.20 -0.07
CA ALA A 447 50.59 -9.56 -1.46
C ALA A 447 51.55 -8.56 -2.13
N ASP A 448 51.34 -7.25 -1.97
CA ASP A 448 52.21 -6.21 -2.52
C ASP A 448 53.65 -6.33 -1.98
N ALA A 449 53.81 -6.46 -0.65
CA ALA A 449 55.13 -6.61 -0.03
C ALA A 449 55.87 -7.85 -0.54
N GLU A 450 55.17 -8.98 -0.70
CA GLU A 450 55.78 -10.21 -1.18
C GLU A 450 56.11 -10.15 -2.68
N LEU A 451 55.19 -9.63 -3.50
CA LEU A 451 55.36 -9.46 -4.94
C LEU A 451 56.50 -8.48 -5.25
N ALA A 452 56.60 -7.37 -4.52
CA ALA A 452 57.70 -6.42 -4.66
C ALA A 452 59.06 -7.05 -4.30
N LYS A 453 59.09 -7.99 -3.35
CA LYS A 453 60.33 -8.66 -2.92
C LYS A 453 60.76 -9.78 -3.87
N ARG A 454 59.83 -10.61 -4.33
CA ARG A 454 60.11 -11.86 -5.07
C ARG A 454 59.90 -11.76 -6.57
N HIS A 455 59.03 -10.86 -7.02
CA HIS A 455 58.55 -10.75 -8.40
C HIS A 455 58.48 -9.29 -8.87
N ALA A 456 59.48 -8.49 -8.48
CA ALA A 456 59.58 -7.08 -8.82
C ALA A 456 59.46 -6.88 -10.35
N GLY A 457 58.58 -5.98 -10.77
CA GLY A 457 58.36 -5.67 -12.19
C GLY A 457 57.33 -6.55 -12.91
N SER A 458 56.86 -7.64 -12.28
CA SER A 458 55.75 -8.44 -12.82
C SER A 458 54.46 -7.62 -12.94
N ARG A 459 53.57 -8.05 -13.84
CA ARG A 459 52.23 -7.47 -14.03
C ARG A 459 51.45 -7.45 -12.71
N MET A 460 51.46 -8.56 -11.96
CA MET A 460 50.81 -8.67 -10.67
C MET A 460 51.44 -7.75 -9.61
N ALA A 461 52.78 -7.63 -9.55
CA ALA A 461 53.42 -6.68 -8.63
C ALA A 461 52.97 -5.24 -8.88
N LYS A 462 52.87 -4.80 -10.15
CA LYS A 462 52.37 -3.46 -10.49
C LYS A 462 50.90 -3.28 -10.12
N ALA A 463 50.07 -4.29 -10.35
CA ALA A 463 48.64 -4.23 -10.06
C ALA A 463 48.36 -4.18 -8.54
N PHE A 464 49.04 -5.00 -7.74
CA PHE A 464 48.92 -4.98 -6.28
C PHE A 464 49.50 -3.70 -5.67
N ALA A 465 50.61 -3.18 -6.19
CA ALA A 465 51.15 -1.88 -5.77
C ALA A 465 50.17 -0.72 -6.05
N ALA A 466 49.45 -0.77 -7.18
CA ALA A 466 48.42 0.21 -7.50
C ALA A 466 47.22 0.12 -6.55
N ALA A 467 46.70 -1.09 -6.33
CA ALA A 467 45.60 -1.32 -5.38
C ALA A 467 45.97 -0.90 -3.95
N HIS A 468 47.20 -1.21 -3.50
CA HIS A 468 47.70 -0.78 -2.19
C HIS A 468 47.80 0.74 -2.09
N ALA A 469 48.31 1.42 -3.13
CA ALA A 469 48.36 2.87 -3.18
C ALA A 469 46.97 3.52 -3.14
N VAL A 470 45.96 2.91 -3.79
CA VAL A 470 44.55 3.35 -3.69
C VAL A 470 44.04 3.22 -2.26
N LEU A 471 44.24 2.06 -1.61
CA LEU A 471 43.78 1.81 -0.24
C LEU A 471 44.41 2.76 0.79
N ASP A 472 45.71 3.05 0.65
CA ASP A 472 46.46 3.98 1.51
C ASP A 472 46.13 5.46 1.25
N GLY A 473 45.37 5.77 0.19
CA GLY A 473 45.13 7.16 -0.24
C GLY A 473 46.35 7.84 -0.84
N ARG A 474 47.31 7.06 -1.36
CA ARG A 474 48.54 7.53 -2.03
C ARG A 474 48.43 7.44 -3.55
N SER A 475 47.22 7.57 -4.10
CA SER A 475 46.96 7.36 -5.54
C SER A 475 47.80 8.23 -6.45
N ASP A 476 48.15 9.46 -6.04
CA ASP A 476 48.99 10.37 -6.85
C ASP A 476 50.42 9.85 -7.09
N SER A 477 50.90 8.98 -6.21
CA SER A 477 52.25 8.39 -6.29
C SER A 477 52.35 7.22 -7.27
N ASN A 478 51.23 6.74 -7.81
CA ASN A 478 51.17 5.60 -8.73
C ASN A 478 50.29 5.92 -9.93
N ALA A 479 50.83 5.81 -11.15
CA ALA A 479 50.13 6.19 -12.37
C ALA A 479 48.86 5.36 -12.63
N GLU A 480 48.86 4.06 -12.31
CA GLU A 480 47.69 3.19 -12.42
C GLU A 480 46.63 3.55 -11.37
N ALA A 481 47.05 3.85 -10.14
CA ALA A 481 46.15 4.23 -9.06
C ALA A 481 45.38 5.53 -9.38
N ARG A 482 45.98 6.47 -10.12
CA ARG A 482 45.28 7.66 -10.63
C ARG A 482 44.16 7.29 -11.61
N LEU A 483 44.37 6.32 -12.49
CA LEU A 483 43.34 5.85 -13.43
C LEU A 483 42.18 5.16 -12.69
N ILE A 484 42.50 4.31 -11.70
CA ILE A 484 41.49 3.63 -10.86
C ILE A 484 40.59 4.65 -10.16
N VAL A 485 41.17 5.69 -9.54
CA VAL A 485 40.41 6.73 -8.83
C VAL A 485 39.69 7.68 -9.79
N ALA A 486 40.24 7.96 -10.97
CA ALA A 486 39.60 8.81 -11.96
C ALA A 486 38.34 8.16 -12.54
N ALA A 487 38.35 6.83 -12.72
CA ALA A 487 37.24 6.01 -13.18
C ALA A 487 36.58 6.51 -14.49
N ARG A 488 37.39 6.73 -15.55
CA ARG A 488 36.93 7.33 -16.81
C ARG A 488 37.17 6.45 -18.02
N GLY A 489 36.10 5.86 -18.56
CA GLY A 489 36.06 5.22 -19.88
C GLY A 489 37.22 4.28 -20.20
N ALA A 490 37.44 4.02 -21.49
CA ALA A 490 38.55 3.18 -21.95
C ALA A 490 39.88 3.95 -21.93
N GLU A 491 40.83 3.50 -21.11
CA GLU A 491 42.20 4.04 -21.04
C GLU A 491 43.25 2.91 -21.06
N GLN A 492 44.50 3.25 -21.40
CA GLN A 492 45.60 2.28 -21.42
C GLN A 492 46.13 2.04 -20.00
N SER A 493 46.03 0.80 -19.51
CA SER A 493 46.59 0.41 -18.21
C SER A 493 48.13 0.45 -18.24
N VAL A 494 48.72 1.18 -17.31
CA VAL A 494 50.17 1.27 -17.08
C VAL A 494 50.68 -0.02 -16.42
N ALA A 495 49.87 -0.64 -15.56
CA ALA A 495 50.24 -1.89 -14.88
C ALA A 495 50.16 -3.10 -15.82
N LEU A 496 49.10 -3.20 -16.62
CA LEU A 496 48.77 -4.38 -17.42
C LEU A 496 49.20 -4.27 -18.89
N GLN A 497 49.46 -3.04 -19.37
CA GLN A 497 49.79 -2.73 -20.77
C GLN A 497 48.68 -3.13 -21.75
N GLU A 498 47.43 -3.13 -21.30
CA GLU A 498 46.22 -3.39 -22.08
C GLU A 498 45.19 -2.27 -21.87
N THR A 499 44.26 -2.11 -22.80
CA THR A 499 43.16 -1.14 -22.65
C THR A 499 42.12 -1.70 -21.68
N LEU A 500 41.80 -0.94 -20.63
CA LEU A 500 40.74 -1.26 -19.67
C LEU A 500 39.68 -0.17 -19.68
N ASP A 501 38.42 -0.55 -19.44
CA ASP A 501 37.35 0.41 -19.17
C ASP A 501 37.33 0.79 -17.68
N PHE A 502 37.99 1.89 -17.34
CA PHE A 502 38.05 2.42 -15.99
C PHE A 502 36.70 3.00 -15.52
N ALA A 503 35.72 3.26 -16.41
CA ALA A 503 34.37 3.68 -15.98
C ALA A 503 33.71 2.63 -15.06
N GLN A 504 34.08 1.35 -15.23
CA GLN A 504 33.58 0.24 -14.41
C GLN A 504 34.00 0.32 -12.93
N PHE A 505 34.99 1.16 -12.61
CA PHE A 505 35.50 1.38 -11.25
C PHE A 505 34.85 2.60 -10.57
N LYS A 506 33.88 3.25 -11.22
CA LYS A 506 33.07 4.34 -10.64
C LYS A 506 32.31 3.82 -9.41
N PRO A 507 32.58 4.35 -8.19
CA PRO A 507 31.84 3.99 -6.98
C PRO A 507 30.34 4.23 -7.18
N ARG A 508 29.51 3.26 -6.78
CA ARG A 508 28.05 3.29 -7.00
C ARG A 508 27.26 2.64 -5.86
N GLY A 509 25.94 2.82 -5.86
CA GLY A 509 25.04 2.48 -4.76
C GLY A 509 25.57 2.96 -3.42
N HIS A 510 26.01 2.05 -2.56
CA HIS A 510 26.38 2.43 -1.24
C HIS A 510 27.68 3.34 -1.19
N TYR A 511 28.65 3.25 -2.13
CA TYR A 511 30.06 3.80 -1.99
C TYR A 511 30.26 5.32 -1.95
N THR A 512 29.97 5.95 -0.81
CA THR A 512 29.95 7.42 -0.69
C THR A 512 31.19 8.05 -0.03
N THR A 513 31.81 7.43 0.98
CA THR A 513 32.98 8.03 1.68
C THR A 513 34.29 7.76 0.96
N ASP A 514 35.32 8.58 1.17
CA ASP A 514 36.63 8.40 0.52
C ASP A 514 37.25 7.03 0.77
N ALA A 515 37.14 6.50 1.99
CA ALA A 515 37.65 5.17 2.32
C ALA A 515 36.89 4.07 1.56
N GLN A 516 35.57 4.18 1.46
CA GLN A 516 34.75 3.23 0.70
C GLN A 516 35.03 3.32 -0.79
N LYS A 517 35.09 4.53 -1.36
CA LYS A 517 35.42 4.74 -2.78
C LYS A 517 36.77 4.12 -3.14
N ARG A 518 37.78 4.27 -2.28
CA ARG A 518 39.10 3.63 -2.45
C ARG A 518 39.00 2.11 -2.38
N TYR A 519 38.31 1.58 -1.38
CA TYR A 519 38.08 0.14 -1.28
C TYR A 519 37.35 -0.40 -2.51
N PHE A 520 36.29 0.27 -2.99
CA PHE A 520 35.57 -0.08 -4.22
C PHE A 520 36.51 -0.22 -5.39
N GLY A 521 37.27 0.85 -5.65
CA GLY A 521 38.13 0.95 -6.80
C GLY A 521 39.19 -0.15 -6.75
N ALA A 522 39.80 -0.38 -5.58
CA ALA A 522 40.79 -1.43 -5.40
C ALA A 522 40.22 -2.84 -5.58
N VAL A 523 39.05 -3.14 -4.99
CA VAL A 523 38.38 -4.45 -5.16
C VAL A 523 37.95 -4.67 -6.59
N ARG A 524 37.27 -3.70 -7.22
CA ARG A 524 36.79 -3.81 -8.61
C ARG A 524 37.95 -3.94 -9.59
N TYR A 525 39.00 -3.15 -9.41
CA TYR A 525 40.21 -3.22 -10.24
C TYR A 525 40.84 -4.61 -10.18
N LEU A 526 41.14 -5.12 -8.98
CA LEU A 526 41.72 -6.46 -8.82
C LEU A 526 40.76 -7.58 -9.28
N SER A 527 39.44 -7.41 -9.15
CA SER A 527 38.43 -8.37 -9.66
C SER A 527 38.33 -8.43 -11.19
N ALA A 528 38.70 -7.33 -11.86
CA ALA A 528 38.61 -7.18 -13.31
C ALA A 528 39.85 -7.68 -14.05
N LEU A 529 40.94 -8.00 -13.34
CA LEU A 529 42.19 -8.46 -13.94
C LEU A 529 41.98 -9.78 -14.70
N PRO A 530 42.28 -9.84 -16.00
CA PRO A 530 42.42 -11.13 -16.67
C PRO A 530 43.71 -11.77 -16.13
N LEU A 531 43.59 -12.99 -15.59
CA LEU A 531 44.70 -13.77 -15.06
C LEU A 531 45.15 -14.79 -16.09
N SER A 532 46.41 -14.72 -16.51
CA SER A 532 47.03 -15.79 -17.28
C SER A 532 47.33 -17.02 -16.39
N ALA A 533 47.69 -18.14 -17.02
CA ALA A 533 48.15 -19.32 -16.29
C ALA A 533 49.43 -19.02 -15.48
N GLU A 534 50.30 -18.15 -16.00
CA GLU A 534 51.51 -17.68 -15.32
C GLU A 534 51.18 -16.81 -14.10
N ASP A 535 50.27 -15.85 -14.26
CA ASP A 535 49.79 -15.02 -13.14
C ASP A 535 49.16 -15.90 -12.04
N THR A 536 48.34 -16.88 -12.44
CA THR A 536 47.71 -17.83 -11.53
C THR A 536 48.75 -18.64 -10.75
N ALA A 537 49.76 -19.18 -11.44
CA ALA A 537 50.81 -19.98 -10.81
C ALA A 537 51.67 -19.13 -9.86
N LEU A 538 51.99 -17.90 -10.27
CA LEU A 538 52.72 -16.94 -9.46
C LEU A 538 51.95 -16.61 -8.17
N LEU A 539 50.67 -16.26 -8.28
CA LEU A 539 49.83 -15.93 -7.12
C LEU A 539 49.64 -17.13 -6.18
N ARG A 540 49.44 -18.34 -6.72
CA ARG A 540 49.39 -19.58 -5.92
C ARG A 540 50.72 -19.89 -5.22
N GLY A 541 51.83 -19.41 -5.77
CA GLY A 541 53.18 -19.58 -5.21
C GLY A 541 53.55 -18.58 -4.11
N LEU A 542 52.70 -17.59 -3.81
CA LEU A 542 52.89 -16.65 -2.69
C LEU A 542 52.80 -17.38 -1.34
N ASP A 543 53.35 -16.77 -0.29
CA ASP A 543 53.36 -17.33 1.05
C ASP A 543 51.94 -17.69 1.49
N ALA A 544 51.79 -18.82 2.17
CA ALA A 544 50.49 -19.32 2.63
C ALA A 544 49.73 -18.29 3.50
N ALA A 545 50.43 -17.32 4.10
CA ALA A 545 49.83 -16.21 4.83
C ALA A 545 49.03 -15.26 3.92
N VAL A 546 49.49 -14.98 2.69
CA VAL A 546 48.78 -14.18 1.70
C VAL A 546 47.50 -14.89 1.27
N GLY A 547 47.60 -16.20 0.98
CA GLY A 547 46.44 -17.03 0.64
C GLY A 547 45.40 -17.09 1.76
N ARG A 548 45.83 -17.21 3.02
CA ARG A 548 44.91 -17.14 4.17
C ARG A 548 44.24 -15.77 4.30
N ALA A 549 44.98 -14.67 4.11
CA ALA A 549 44.39 -13.33 4.15
C ALA A 549 43.34 -13.12 3.06
N ALA A 550 43.56 -13.67 1.85
CA ALA A 550 42.55 -13.68 0.79
C ALA A 550 41.31 -14.50 1.18
N GLN A 551 41.51 -15.67 1.79
CA GLN A 551 40.43 -16.55 2.25
C GLN A 551 39.59 -15.92 3.37
N ASP A 552 40.23 -15.22 4.31
CA ASP A 552 39.54 -14.49 5.37
C ASP A 552 38.61 -13.42 4.79
N TRP A 553 39.07 -12.69 3.77
CA TRP A 553 38.25 -11.72 3.05
C TRP A 553 37.09 -12.40 2.29
N ILE A 554 37.36 -13.47 1.55
CA ILE A 554 36.35 -14.24 0.80
C ILE A 554 35.27 -14.81 1.73
N ALA A 555 35.66 -15.25 2.93
CA ALA A 555 34.75 -15.88 3.88
C ALA A 555 33.65 -14.91 4.37
N VAL A 556 33.92 -13.61 4.45
CA VAL A 556 32.95 -12.60 4.89
C VAL A 556 31.78 -12.47 3.90
N TYR A 557 32.05 -12.54 2.59
CA TYR A 557 31.00 -12.40 1.56
C TYR A 557 30.24 -13.68 1.27
N ARG A 558 30.79 -14.86 1.60
CA ARG A 558 30.22 -16.17 1.25
C ARG A 558 28.73 -16.34 1.60
N PRO A 559 28.22 -15.85 2.74
CA PRO A 559 26.79 -15.93 3.05
C PRO A 559 25.90 -15.06 2.16
N PHE A 560 26.44 -14.01 1.53
CA PHE A 560 25.68 -12.98 0.81
C PHE A 560 25.73 -13.11 -0.71
N ILE A 561 26.60 -13.97 -1.25
CA ILE A 561 26.78 -14.15 -2.70
C ILE A 561 26.59 -15.62 -3.10
N ALA A 562 26.25 -15.86 -4.37
CA ALA A 562 26.30 -17.19 -4.95
C ALA A 562 27.75 -17.60 -5.25
N SER A 563 27.98 -18.90 -5.46
CA SER A 563 29.30 -19.41 -5.85
C SER A 563 29.75 -18.82 -7.20
N SER A 564 31.06 -18.60 -7.35
CA SER A 564 31.65 -18.09 -8.59
C SER A 564 31.55 -19.11 -9.72
N ARG A 565 31.29 -18.70 -10.97
CA ARG A 565 31.40 -19.60 -12.15
C ARG A 565 32.83 -19.98 -12.53
N LEU A 566 33.83 -19.33 -11.94
CA LEU A 566 35.24 -19.56 -12.18
C LEU A 566 35.94 -20.04 -10.90
N ASP A 567 36.97 -20.86 -11.07
CA ASP A 567 37.84 -21.27 -9.98
C ASP A 567 38.59 -20.06 -9.41
N LEU A 568 38.75 -20.07 -8.08
CA LEU A 568 39.45 -19.01 -7.38
C LEU A 568 40.93 -19.36 -7.19
N VAL A 569 41.80 -18.35 -7.22
CA VAL A 569 43.23 -18.51 -6.94
C VAL A 569 43.45 -19.14 -5.55
N TRP A 570 42.69 -18.67 -4.55
CA TRP A 570 42.76 -19.13 -3.16
C TRP A 570 41.42 -19.62 -2.59
N GLY A 571 40.54 -20.25 -3.37
CA GLY A 571 39.18 -20.62 -2.91
C GLY A 571 38.62 -21.94 -3.44
N GLY A 572 37.30 -22.13 -3.25
CA GLY A 572 36.57 -23.34 -3.64
C GLY A 572 36.31 -23.47 -5.14
N ALA A 573 35.82 -24.64 -5.55
CA ALA A 573 35.54 -24.98 -6.95
C ALA A 573 34.45 -24.09 -7.57
N ALA A 574 34.53 -23.89 -8.88
CA ALA A 574 33.52 -23.22 -9.67
C ALA A 574 32.10 -23.80 -9.45
N SER A 575 31.11 -22.92 -9.53
CA SER A 575 29.69 -23.24 -9.44
C SER A 575 29.29 -24.25 -10.50
N THR A 576 28.60 -25.30 -10.09
CA THR A 576 28.08 -26.35 -10.99
C THR A 576 26.84 -25.92 -11.77
N ILE A 577 26.28 -24.74 -11.48
CA ILE A 577 25.06 -24.25 -12.13
C ILE A 577 25.35 -23.62 -13.51
N ALA A 578 26.60 -23.29 -13.83
CA ALA A 578 26.96 -22.68 -15.11
C ALA A 578 26.76 -23.66 -16.28
N SER A 579 25.90 -23.34 -17.26
CA SER A 579 25.70 -24.18 -18.47
C SER A 579 26.97 -24.32 -19.28
N HIS A 580 27.75 -23.23 -19.32
CA HIS A 580 29.02 -23.13 -20.01
C HIS A 580 30.06 -22.72 -18.98
N PRO A 581 30.66 -23.68 -18.27
CA PRO A 581 31.75 -23.39 -17.35
C PRO A 581 32.87 -22.72 -18.13
N ASP A 582 33.21 -21.51 -17.76
CA ASP A 582 34.31 -20.80 -18.41
C ASP A 582 35.61 -21.44 -17.93
N THR A 583 36.21 -22.29 -18.77
CA THR A 583 37.46 -23.01 -18.45
C THR A 583 38.70 -22.14 -18.65
N ARG A 584 38.54 -20.87 -19.05
CA ARG A 584 39.62 -19.98 -19.50
C ARG A 584 40.36 -19.23 -18.37
N GLY A 585 40.47 -19.80 -17.18
CA GLY A 585 41.38 -19.32 -16.16
C GLY A 585 40.80 -19.28 -14.74
N THR A 586 41.52 -18.60 -13.85
CA THR A 586 41.10 -18.41 -12.46
C THR A 586 40.83 -16.94 -12.17
N ARG A 587 40.15 -16.63 -11.07
CA ARG A 587 40.01 -15.25 -10.57
C ARG A 587 40.48 -15.10 -9.14
N LEU A 588 40.84 -13.87 -8.78
CA LEU A 588 41.21 -13.52 -7.41
C LEU A 588 40.03 -13.68 -6.45
N PHE A 589 38.86 -13.21 -6.88
CA PHE A 589 37.70 -13.02 -6.01
C PHE A 589 36.43 -13.63 -6.59
N PRO A 590 35.52 -14.13 -5.72
CA PRO A 590 34.25 -14.67 -6.18
C PRO A 590 33.36 -13.55 -6.71
N LEU A 591 33.06 -13.61 -8.00
CA LEU A 591 31.93 -12.87 -8.56
C LEU A 591 30.70 -13.78 -8.48
N SER A 592 29.65 -13.30 -7.81
CA SER A 592 28.41 -14.06 -7.62
C SER A 592 27.91 -14.60 -8.96
N TRP A 593 27.80 -15.92 -9.10
CA TRP A 593 27.16 -16.55 -10.27
C TRP A 593 26.00 -17.40 -9.79
N GLY A 594 24.87 -16.74 -9.54
CA GLY A 594 23.62 -17.37 -9.15
C GLY A 594 22.74 -17.73 -10.35
N TRP A 595 21.58 -18.31 -10.06
CA TRP A 595 20.60 -18.73 -11.07
C TRP A 595 20.09 -17.57 -11.93
N ASP A 596 20.11 -16.35 -11.40
CA ASP A 596 19.75 -15.15 -12.16
C ASP A 596 20.81 -14.81 -13.20
N ASN A 597 22.11 -14.80 -12.86
CA ASN A 597 23.18 -14.60 -13.83
C ASN A 597 23.22 -15.74 -14.86
N GLU A 598 23.02 -16.98 -14.43
CA GLU A 598 22.91 -18.12 -15.33
C GLU A 598 21.74 -17.98 -16.30
N ALA A 599 20.59 -17.49 -15.83
CA ALA A 599 19.42 -17.24 -16.65
C ALA A 599 19.68 -16.13 -17.68
N LEU A 600 20.20 -14.98 -17.24
CA LEU A 600 20.51 -13.84 -18.12
C LEU A 600 21.60 -14.19 -19.15
N ASP A 601 22.62 -14.96 -18.78
CA ASP A 601 23.70 -15.38 -19.67
C ASP A 601 23.20 -16.33 -20.76
N ASN A 602 22.17 -17.15 -20.49
CA ASN A 602 21.62 -18.11 -21.45
C ASN A 602 20.66 -17.49 -22.47
N VAL A 603 20.23 -16.24 -22.29
CA VAL A 603 19.22 -15.60 -23.15
C VAL A 603 19.78 -14.49 -24.03
N VAL A 604 21.10 -14.29 -24.01
CA VAL A 604 21.83 -13.43 -24.95
C VAL A 604 22.71 -14.27 -25.88
N ASP A 605 23.03 -13.72 -27.04
CA ASP A 605 23.87 -14.38 -28.04
C ASP A 605 25.35 -14.31 -27.65
N HIS A 606 26.01 -15.46 -27.75
CA HIS A 606 27.46 -15.57 -27.57
C HIS A 606 28.03 -16.22 -28.83
N ALA A 607 29.01 -15.57 -29.46
CA ALA A 607 29.54 -15.99 -30.75
C ALA A 607 30.22 -17.37 -30.68
N GLU A 608 30.75 -17.73 -29.51
CA GLU A 608 31.41 -18.99 -29.21
C GLU A 608 30.46 -20.17 -28.96
N ARG A 609 29.15 -19.94 -28.83
CA ARG A 609 28.18 -21.00 -28.53
C ARG A 609 27.78 -21.80 -29.78
N PRO A 610 27.39 -23.08 -29.61
CA PRO A 610 26.85 -23.88 -30.71
C PRO A 610 25.65 -23.18 -31.37
N ALA A 611 25.48 -23.33 -32.68
CA ALA A 611 24.44 -22.64 -33.45
C ALA A 611 23.00 -22.82 -32.89
N ALA A 612 22.71 -23.97 -32.28
CA ALA A 612 21.42 -24.26 -31.65
C ALA A 612 21.15 -23.45 -30.36
N GLU A 613 22.19 -22.86 -29.77
CA GLU A 613 22.11 -22.05 -28.54
C GLU A 613 22.35 -20.55 -28.80
N ARG A 614 22.65 -20.18 -30.06
CA ARG A 614 22.83 -18.79 -30.48
C ARG A 614 21.48 -18.08 -30.56
N ILE A 615 21.38 -16.89 -29.97
CA ILE A 615 20.14 -16.10 -29.90
C ILE A 615 20.19 -15.04 -31.00
N GLN A 616 20.08 -15.51 -32.24
CA GLN A 616 20.09 -14.66 -33.42
C GLN A 616 18.68 -14.48 -33.99
N SER A 617 18.42 -13.31 -34.54
CA SER A 617 17.21 -13.01 -35.27
C SER A 617 17.24 -13.64 -36.66
N ARG A 618 16.07 -13.76 -37.28
CA ARG A 618 15.96 -14.30 -38.65
C ARG A 618 16.73 -13.50 -39.70
N ASP A 619 16.99 -12.23 -39.42
CA ASP A 619 17.72 -11.31 -40.29
C ASP A 619 19.22 -11.22 -39.94
N GLY A 620 19.71 -12.09 -39.04
CA GLY A 620 21.13 -12.19 -38.68
C GLY A 620 21.60 -11.29 -37.54
N GLY A 621 20.70 -10.56 -36.88
CA GLY A 621 21.02 -9.74 -35.70
C GLY A 621 21.17 -10.57 -34.43
N SER A 622 22.04 -10.17 -33.50
CA SER A 622 22.25 -10.89 -32.24
C SER A 622 21.53 -10.21 -31.07
N ARG A 623 20.90 -10.99 -30.18
CA ARG A 623 20.33 -10.46 -28.92
C ARG A 623 21.46 -10.22 -27.93
N LEU A 624 21.90 -8.98 -27.76
CA LEU A 624 23.10 -8.66 -26.97
C LEU A 624 22.83 -8.28 -25.51
N LEU A 625 21.58 -7.94 -25.16
CA LEU A 625 21.21 -7.58 -23.80
C LEU A 625 20.03 -8.44 -23.34
N PRO A 626 20.05 -8.97 -22.11
CA PRO A 626 18.92 -9.69 -21.54
C PRO A 626 17.85 -8.71 -21.05
N SER A 627 16.68 -9.24 -20.70
CA SER A 627 15.60 -8.53 -20.02
C SER A 627 15.27 -9.17 -18.67
N GLY A 628 14.80 -8.37 -17.69
CA GLY A 628 14.31 -8.91 -16.42
C GLY A 628 13.13 -9.89 -16.60
N LEU A 629 12.34 -9.70 -17.67
CA LEU A 629 11.28 -10.62 -18.06
C LEU A 629 11.80 -12.03 -18.39
N ASP A 630 13.03 -12.16 -18.89
CA ASP A 630 13.61 -13.46 -19.22
C ASP A 630 13.75 -14.32 -17.96
N PHE A 631 14.23 -13.72 -16.86
CA PHE A 631 14.39 -14.44 -15.60
C PHE A 631 13.05 -14.77 -14.96
N ALA A 632 12.09 -13.83 -14.95
CA ALA A 632 10.75 -14.09 -14.46
C ALA A 632 10.06 -15.22 -15.26
N ALA A 633 10.25 -15.25 -16.60
CA ALA A 633 9.77 -16.33 -17.45
C ALA A 633 10.47 -17.66 -17.12
N ILE A 634 11.78 -17.68 -16.89
CA ILE A 634 12.53 -18.87 -16.46
C ILE A 634 12.02 -19.38 -15.11
N ALA A 635 11.70 -18.49 -14.17
CA ALA A 635 11.12 -18.82 -12.87
C ALA A 635 9.67 -19.31 -12.95
N GLY A 636 9.00 -19.15 -14.10
CA GLY A 636 7.68 -19.73 -14.38
C GLY A 636 6.53 -18.72 -14.51
N ASN A 637 6.81 -17.41 -14.56
CA ASN A 637 5.77 -16.39 -14.71
C ASN A 637 5.16 -16.42 -16.13
N ARG A 638 3.85 -16.65 -16.23
CA ARG A 638 3.18 -16.74 -17.53
C ARG A 638 3.04 -15.41 -18.24
N LEU A 639 2.74 -14.34 -17.50
CA LEU A 639 2.66 -12.99 -18.08
C LEU A 639 4.01 -12.59 -18.69
N ALA A 640 5.13 -12.88 -18.04
CA ALA A 640 6.46 -12.64 -18.60
C ALA A 640 6.70 -13.44 -19.90
N ASN A 641 6.28 -14.72 -19.97
CA ASN A 641 6.35 -15.49 -21.23
C ASN A 641 5.47 -14.90 -22.34
N GLU A 642 4.26 -14.43 -22.00
CA GLU A 642 3.36 -13.78 -22.97
C GLU A 642 3.96 -12.46 -23.48
N LEU A 643 4.53 -11.64 -22.58
CA LEU A 643 5.18 -10.38 -22.92
C LEU A 643 6.44 -10.59 -23.80
N LEU A 644 7.13 -11.72 -23.64
CA LEU A 644 8.29 -12.09 -24.48
C LEU A 644 7.90 -12.69 -25.84
N SER A 645 6.61 -12.85 -26.16
CA SER A 645 6.17 -13.47 -27.43
C SER A 645 6.72 -12.77 -28.68
N GLY A 646 6.82 -11.44 -28.67
CA GLY A 646 7.46 -10.66 -29.74
C GLY A 646 8.96 -10.97 -29.88
N GLU A 647 9.66 -11.10 -28.76
CA GLU A 647 11.07 -11.50 -28.72
C GLU A 647 11.26 -12.95 -29.19
N PHE A 648 10.34 -13.87 -28.87
CA PHE A 648 10.37 -15.25 -29.38
C PHE A 648 10.17 -15.33 -30.90
N ALA A 649 9.33 -14.45 -31.45
CA ALA A 649 9.17 -14.35 -32.90
C ALA A 649 10.44 -13.78 -33.56
N ALA A 650 11.06 -12.79 -32.92
CA ALA A 650 12.29 -12.16 -33.40
C ALA A 650 13.50 -13.11 -33.34
N TYR A 651 13.65 -13.88 -32.24
CA TYR A 651 14.78 -14.78 -31.95
C TYR A 651 14.31 -16.24 -31.79
N PRO A 652 14.37 -17.07 -32.85
CA PRO A 652 13.74 -18.40 -32.85
C PRO A 652 14.23 -19.37 -31.76
N ASN A 653 15.48 -19.26 -31.33
CA ASN A 653 16.06 -20.15 -30.32
C ASN A 653 15.75 -19.71 -28.87
N LEU A 654 15.25 -18.49 -28.65
CA LEU A 654 15.06 -17.90 -27.31
C LEU A 654 14.06 -18.69 -26.46
N ALA A 655 12.90 -19.05 -27.02
CA ALA A 655 11.86 -19.80 -26.30
C ALA A 655 12.35 -21.18 -25.84
N GLY A 656 13.06 -21.89 -26.72
CA GLY A 656 13.66 -23.19 -26.39
C GLY A 656 14.73 -23.07 -25.30
N ARG A 657 15.48 -21.97 -25.29
CA ARG A 657 16.52 -21.73 -24.30
C ARG A 657 15.97 -21.35 -22.92
N ILE A 658 14.96 -20.50 -22.86
CA ILE A 658 14.20 -20.23 -21.63
C ILE A 658 13.61 -21.52 -21.05
N ALA A 659 13.03 -22.38 -21.88
CA ALA A 659 12.47 -23.67 -21.43
C ALA A 659 13.55 -24.61 -20.86
N ALA A 660 14.71 -24.70 -21.52
CA ALA A 660 15.83 -25.52 -21.06
C ALA A 660 16.40 -25.04 -19.71
N VAL A 661 16.56 -23.73 -19.52
CA VAL A 661 17.03 -23.17 -18.24
C VAL A 661 15.97 -23.32 -17.15
N ARG A 662 14.67 -23.11 -17.47
CA ARG A 662 13.56 -23.36 -16.55
C ARG A 662 13.58 -24.78 -16.01
N GLN A 663 13.78 -25.77 -16.88
CA GLN A 663 13.84 -27.18 -16.47
C GLN A 663 15.00 -27.44 -15.50
N ARG A 664 16.18 -26.85 -15.76
CA ARG A 664 17.35 -26.93 -14.85
C ARG A 664 17.08 -26.24 -13.51
N PHE A 665 16.47 -25.05 -13.55
CA PHE A 665 16.08 -24.28 -12.38
C PHE A 665 15.08 -25.04 -11.49
N GLN A 666 14.03 -25.63 -12.10
CA GLN A 666 13.04 -26.45 -11.38
C GLN A 666 13.62 -27.76 -10.85
N ALA A 667 14.48 -28.44 -11.62
CA ALA A 667 15.13 -29.69 -11.20
C ALA A 667 16.14 -29.49 -10.06
N ALA A 668 16.75 -28.30 -9.95
CA ALA A 668 17.57 -27.91 -8.81
C ALA A 668 16.75 -27.70 -7.52
N GLY A 669 15.42 -27.70 -7.63
CA GLY A 669 14.37 -27.62 -6.59
C GLY A 669 14.82 -27.81 -5.14
N GLY A 670 15.30 -26.73 -4.53
CA GLY A 670 15.53 -26.66 -3.09
C GLY A 670 16.78 -27.39 -2.54
N LYS A 671 17.67 -27.95 -3.37
CA LYS A 671 18.87 -28.68 -2.87
C LYS A 671 20.15 -27.84 -2.76
N SER A 672 20.20 -26.62 -3.29
CA SER A 672 21.34 -25.72 -3.09
C SER A 672 20.92 -24.49 -2.29
N ARG A 673 20.72 -24.66 -0.98
CA ARG A 673 20.54 -23.55 -0.02
C ARG A 673 21.90 -23.13 0.55
N SER A 674 22.86 -22.84 -0.33
CA SER A 674 24.26 -22.60 0.06
C SER A 674 24.51 -21.20 0.63
N SER A 675 23.66 -20.21 0.31
CA SER A 675 23.79 -18.81 0.77
C SER A 675 22.43 -18.10 0.90
N LEU A 676 22.42 -16.92 1.54
CA LEU A 676 21.23 -16.06 1.64
C LEU A 676 20.76 -15.54 0.27
N TYR A 677 21.71 -15.34 -0.66
CA TYR A 677 21.43 -14.98 -2.04
C TYR A 677 20.57 -16.04 -2.75
N ASP A 678 20.97 -17.31 -2.66
CA ASP A 678 20.24 -18.44 -3.26
C ASP A 678 18.84 -18.59 -2.63
N SER A 679 18.72 -18.25 -1.34
CA SER A 679 17.44 -18.29 -0.60
C SER A 679 16.48 -17.17 -1.05
N TRP A 680 16.98 -15.96 -1.29
CA TRP A 680 16.18 -14.84 -1.80
C TRP A 680 15.69 -15.11 -3.23
N ILE A 681 16.55 -15.65 -4.11
CA ILE A 681 16.15 -16.07 -5.46
C ILE A 681 15.04 -17.13 -5.43
N ALA A 682 15.11 -18.11 -4.52
CA ALA A 682 14.07 -19.12 -4.36
C ALA A 682 12.72 -18.52 -3.90
N ALA A 683 12.75 -17.50 -3.04
CA ALA A 683 11.55 -16.78 -2.61
C ALA A 683 10.94 -15.94 -3.75
N LEU A 684 11.77 -15.29 -4.57
CA LEU A 684 11.32 -14.57 -5.78
C LEU A 684 10.66 -15.51 -6.81
N ALA A 685 11.20 -16.72 -6.98
CA ALA A 685 10.57 -17.73 -7.84
C ALA A 685 9.17 -18.12 -7.36
N THR A 686 8.90 -18.09 -6.05
CA THR A 686 7.57 -18.32 -5.47
C THR A 686 6.63 -17.14 -5.74
N GLN A 687 7.13 -15.90 -5.61
CA GLN A 687 6.42 -14.67 -5.99
C GLN A 687 6.01 -14.66 -7.47
N TRP A 688 6.85 -15.22 -8.35
CA TRP A 688 6.59 -15.28 -9.78
C TRP A 688 5.78 -16.50 -10.24
N ALA A 689 5.70 -17.56 -9.45
CA ALA A 689 5.00 -18.80 -9.81
C ALA A 689 3.47 -18.61 -9.88
N ASP A 690 2.84 -19.14 -10.92
CA ASP A 690 1.38 -19.07 -11.17
C ASP A 690 0.51 -19.94 -10.22
N THR A 691 1.04 -20.42 -9.09
CA THR A 691 0.39 -21.45 -8.26
C THR A 691 -0.76 -20.95 -7.39
N THR A 692 -1.13 -19.67 -7.47
CA THR A 692 -2.22 -19.09 -6.67
C THR A 692 -3.57 -19.27 -7.37
N THR A 693 -4.52 -19.88 -6.66
CA THR A 693 -5.92 -20.08 -7.09
C THR A 693 -6.84 -18.98 -6.55
N ALA A 694 -6.30 -17.81 -6.16
CA ALA A 694 -7.06 -16.77 -5.48
C ALA A 694 -8.13 -16.12 -6.37
N ALA A 695 -9.30 -15.81 -5.80
CA ALA A 695 -10.42 -15.16 -6.51
C ALA A 695 -10.12 -13.72 -7.00
N VAL A 696 -8.97 -13.15 -6.60
CA VAL A 696 -8.47 -11.82 -6.99
C VAL A 696 -7.54 -11.89 -8.24
N ALA A 697 -7.29 -13.10 -8.75
CA ALA A 697 -6.46 -13.30 -9.93
C ALA A 697 -7.06 -12.61 -11.17
N GLY A 698 -6.31 -11.66 -11.74
CA GLY A 698 -6.67 -10.88 -12.92
C GLY A 698 -5.44 -10.18 -13.54
N PRO A 699 -5.59 -9.41 -14.64
CA PRO A 699 -4.46 -8.81 -15.35
C PRO A 699 -3.57 -7.89 -14.49
N VAL A 700 -4.17 -7.08 -13.61
CA VAL A 700 -3.43 -6.21 -12.66
C VAL A 700 -2.71 -7.03 -11.60
N TRP A 701 -3.34 -8.07 -11.06
CA TRP A 701 -2.72 -8.98 -10.09
C TRP A 701 -1.47 -9.65 -10.67
N ASN A 702 -1.54 -10.17 -11.89
CA ASN A 702 -0.40 -10.79 -12.55
C ASN A 702 0.72 -9.77 -12.85
N ALA A 703 0.35 -8.55 -13.28
CA ALA A 703 1.29 -7.45 -13.50
C ALA A 703 1.98 -7.02 -12.19
N LYS A 704 1.23 -6.88 -11.09
CA LYS A 704 1.76 -6.57 -9.76
C LYS A 704 2.72 -7.65 -9.30
N ARG A 705 2.34 -8.94 -9.37
CA ARG A 705 3.24 -10.02 -8.90
C ARG A 705 4.56 -10.03 -9.66
N LEU A 706 4.49 -9.81 -10.98
CA LEU A 706 5.67 -9.63 -11.83
C LEU A 706 6.50 -8.41 -11.42
N GLN A 707 5.86 -7.25 -11.25
CA GLN A 707 6.48 -5.99 -10.84
C GLN A 707 7.15 -6.06 -9.47
N THR A 708 6.47 -6.60 -8.45
CA THR A 708 7.02 -6.78 -7.09
C THR A 708 8.21 -7.72 -7.11
N GLY A 709 8.14 -8.85 -7.83
CA GLY A 709 9.28 -9.75 -7.93
C GLY A 709 10.45 -9.12 -8.68
N LEU A 710 10.21 -8.41 -9.78
CA LEU A 710 11.26 -7.70 -10.54
C LEU A 710 11.88 -6.53 -9.75
N GLY A 711 11.05 -5.78 -9.01
CA GLY A 711 11.49 -4.73 -8.10
C GLY A 711 12.34 -5.27 -6.96
N SER A 712 11.88 -6.34 -6.30
CA SER A 712 12.65 -7.00 -5.23
C SER A 712 13.95 -7.63 -5.76
N TRP A 713 13.96 -8.17 -6.98
CA TRP A 713 15.19 -8.65 -7.63
C TRP A 713 16.17 -7.52 -7.94
N ALA A 714 15.69 -6.36 -8.42
CA ALA A 714 16.54 -5.18 -8.61
C ALA A 714 17.14 -4.69 -7.27
N THR A 715 16.35 -4.71 -6.19
CA THR A 715 16.80 -4.37 -4.83
C THR A 715 17.85 -5.37 -4.30
N LEU A 716 17.66 -6.68 -4.49
CA LEU A 716 18.64 -7.72 -4.14
C LEU A 716 20.00 -7.48 -4.84
N ARG A 717 19.97 -7.08 -6.11
CA ARG A 717 21.19 -6.79 -6.89
C ARG A 717 21.88 -5.50 -6.42
N HIS A 718 21.11 -4.51 -5.98
CA HIS A 718 21.60 -3.23 -5.46
C HIS A 718 22.33 -3.37 -4.11
N ALA A 719 21.87 -4.26 -3.23
CA ALA A 719 22.33 -4.49 -1.86
C ALA A 719 23.83 -4.85 -1.63
N THR A 720 24.65 -5.01 -2.68
CA THR A 720 26.02 -5.57 -2.60
C THR A 720 27.13 -4.61 -3.04
N VAL A 721 26.97 -3.29 -2.83
CA VAL A 721 27.80 -2.22 -3.42
C VAL A 721 28.25 -1.05 -2.42
N LEU A 722 28.94 -1.28 -1.25
CA LEU A 722 29.42 -0.49 0.01
C LEU A 722 29.05 0.97 0.45
N VAL A 723 28.56 1.29 1.70
CA VAL A 723 27.90 2.57 2.21
C VAL A 723 28.57 3.38 3.28
N ASN A 724 28.32 4.71 3.27
CA ASN A 724 27.89 5.50 4.45
C ASN A 724 26.99 6.76 4.17
N ASP A 725 26.38 7.39 5.22
CA ASP A 725 25.20 8.34 5.24
C ASP A 725 25.19 9.43 6.39
N LYS A 726 24.27 10.47 6.42
CA LYS A 726 23.59 11.21 7.57
C LYS A 726 22.44 12.22 7.15
N THR A 727 21.65 12.85 8.08
CA THR A 727 20.20 12.68 8.47
C THR A 727 19.41 13.98 8.90
N VAL A 728 18.04 13.95 9.06
CA VAL A 728 17.15 14.39 10.23
C VAL A 728 15.61 14.63 9.91
N ALA A 729 14.70 14.49 10.92
CA ALA A 729 13.22 14.20 10.99
C ALA A 729 12.23 15.30 11.54
N GLU A 730 10.89 15.03 11.61
CA GLU A 730 9.87 15.61 12.57
C GLU A 730 8.39 15.06 12.47
N CYS A 731 7.56 15.15 13.55
CA CYS A 731 6.09 14.83 13.67
C CYS A 731 5.34 15.73 14.72
N GLY A 732 3.99 15.85 14.67
CA GLY A 732 3.12 16.58 15.65
C GLY A 732 1.59 16.20 15.71
N GLU A 733 0.86 16.67 16.77
CA GLU A 733 -0.44 16.26 17.42
C GLU A 733 -1.79 16.98 17.03
N GLY A 734 -2.97 16.58 17.62
CA GLY A 734 -4.37 17.06 17.34
C GLY A 734 -5.33 17.48 18.52
N GLY A 735 -6.65 17.77 18.26
CA GLY A 735 -7.71 18.37 19.17
C GLY A 735 -9.23 18.02 18.88
N PHE A 736 -10.25 18.62 19.57
CA PHE A 736 -11.63 18.13 19.98
C PHE A 736 -12.93 18.45 19.14
N GLU A 737 -14.01 17.67 19.39
CA GLU A 737 -15.32 17.39 18.70
C GLU A 737 -15.27 17.00 17.22
N ALA A 738 -15.09 15.70 16.99
CA ALA A 738 -14.96 15.12 15.66
C ALA A 738 -16.14 14.18 15.35
N ILE A 739 -16.53 14.10 14.08
CA ILE A 739 -17.19 12.90 13.57
C ILE A 739 -16.27 11.72 13.91
N VAL A 740 -16.78 10.73 14.65
CA VAL A 740 -15.99 9.52 14.90
C VAL A 740 -15.90 8.76 13.58
N MET A 741 -14.78 8.94 12.90
CA MET A 741 -14.37 8.05 11.82
C MET A 741 -14.01 6.71 12.47
N GLN A 742 -14.85 5.69 12.29
CA GLN A 742 -14.37 4.34 12.58
C GLN A 742 -13.17 4.09 11.67
N PRO A 743 -12.04 3.58 12.19
CA PRO A 743 -10.91 3.24 11.35
C PRO A 743 -11.39 2.32 10.23
N PRO A 744 -11.17 2.68 8.96
CA PRO A 744 -11.63 1.87 7.85
C PRO A 744 -10.92 0.52 7.90
N ARG A 745 -11.70 -0.56 7.71
CA ARG A 745 -11.18 -1.93 7.76
C ARG A 745 -10.32 -2.17 6.53
N GLY A 746 -9.01 -2.29 6.74
CA GLY A 746 -8.08 -2.60 5.67
C GLY A 746 -8.09 -4.08 5.29
N TYR A 747 -7.25 -4.44 4.32
CA TYR A 747 -7.11 -5.78 3.76
C TYR A 747 -5.64 -6.19 3.69
N VAL A 748 -5.33 -7.48 3.68
CA VAL A 748 -3.97 -7.99 3.46
C VAL A 748 -3.87 -8.61 2.07
N GLU A 749 -2.73 -8.43 1.40
CA GLU A 749 -2.50 -9.06 0.10
C GLU A 749 -2.79 -10.58 0.18
N PRO A 750 -3.68 -11.14 -0.67
CA PRO A 750 -4.14 -12.54 -0.54
C PRO A 750 -3.11 -13.55 -1.10
N ASP A 751 -1.86 -13.44 -0.64
CA ASP A 751 -0.73 -14.30 -0.98
C ASP A 751 0.04 -14.74 0.29
N PRO A 752 -0.56 -15.64 1.11
CA PRO A 752 0.08 -16.12 2.34
C PRO A 752 1.39 -16.86 2.08
N ALA A 753 1.56 -17.46 0.90
CA ALA A 753 2.81 -18.15 0.54
C ALA A 753 3.98 -17.18 0.43
N THR A 754 3.76 -16.00 -0.16
CA THR A 754 4.80 -14.95 -0.24
C THR A 754 5.14 -14.39 1.14
N PHE A 755 4.15 -14.10 2.00
CA PHE A 755 4.43 -13.74 3.39
C PHE A 755 5.25 -14.83 4.09
N ALA A 756 4.91 -16.10 3.85
CA ALA A 756 5.63 -17.21 4.45
C ALA A 756 7.10 -17.26 3.99
N ALA A 757 7.34 -17.05 2.70
CA ALA A 757 8.68 -17.04 2.11
C ALA A 757 9.53 -15.88 2.65
N ILE A 758 8.97 -14.67 2.77
CA ILE A 758 9.71 -13.52 3.35
C ILE A 758 10.06 -13.81 4.82
N ALA A 759 9.13 -14.35 5.60
CA ALA A 759 9.42 -14.73 6.98
C ALA A 759 10.50 -15.83 7.09
N ASP A 760 10.55 -16.77 6.15
CA ASP A 760 11.63 -17.77 6.08
C ASP A 760 12.99 -17.14 5.77
N LEU A 761 13.03 -16.04 4.99
CA LEU A 761 14.27 -15.28 4.76
C LEU A 761 14.79 -14.64 6.05
N PHE A 762 13.91 -14.05 6.87
CA PHE A 762 14.30 -13.56 8.19
C PHE A 762 14.81 -14.69 9.09
N GLU A 763 14.19 -15.88 9.06
CA GLU A 763 14.66 -17.06 9.80
C GLU A 763 16.07 -17.49 9.36
N ALA A 764 16.32 -17.55 8.05
CA ALA A 764 17.63 -17.87 7.51
C ALA A 764 18.69 -16.84 7.92
N THR A 765 18.35 -15.54 7.89
CA THR A 765 19.24 -14.47 8.36
C THR A 765 19.51 -14.57 9.86
N ILE A 766 18.52 -14.92 10.68
CA ILE A 766 18.71 -15.17 12.12
C ILE A 766 19.71 -16.30 12.35
N ALA A 767 19.59 -17.40 11.61
CA ALA A 767 20.52 -18.52 11.69
C ALA A 767 21.94 -18.09 11.31
N MET A 768 22.11 -17.34 10.21
CA MET A 768 23.41 -16.81 9.78
C MET A 768 24.04 -15.93 10.86
N VAL A 769 23.28 -15.01 11.47
CA VAL A 769 23.79 -14.11 12.51
C VAL A 769 24.16 -14.89 13.78
N ARG A 770 23.45 -15.98 14.11
CA ARG A 770 23.81 -16.87 15.24
C ARG A 770 25.09 -17.65 14.99
N ASP A 771 25.29 -18.12 13.77
CA ASP A 771 26.48 -18.90 13.38
C ASP A 771 27.73 -18.01 13.22
N SER A 772 27.54 -16.72 12.96
CA SER A 772 28.61 -15.73 12.88
C SER A 772 29.20 -15.45 14.26
N ARG A 773 30.46 -15.86 14.49
CA ARG A 773 31.17 -15.65 15.78
C ARG A 773 31.36 -14.16 16.13
N THR A 774 31.38 -13.29 15.14
CA THR A 774 31.67 -11.86 15.31
C THR A 774 30.93 -11.07 14.22
N ILE A 775 30.26 -10.00 14.60
CA ILE A 775 29.64 -8.99 13.73
C ILE A 775 30.15 -7.57 14.05
N ALA A 776 30.81 -7.36 15.19
CA ALA A 776 31.55 -6.14 15.53
C ALA A 776 32.91 -6.47 16.16
N THR A 777 33.90 -5.59 15.96
CA THR A 777 35.30 -5.80 16.38
C THR A 777 35.52 -5.79 17.90
N ASP A 778 34.71 -5.07 18.67
CA ASP A 778 34.72 -5.08 20.14
C ASP A 778 33.86 -6.21 20.71
N ALA A 779 34.42 -7.05 21.59
CA ALA A 779 33.76 -8.26 22.09
C ALA A 779 32.50 -8.00 22.94
N ALA A 780 32.45 -6.90 23.70
CA ALA A 780 31.30 -6.55 24.53
C ALA A 780 30.19 -5.88 23.71
N ALA A 781 30.56 -5.04 22.74
CA ALA A 781 29.64 -4.45 21.77
C ALA A 781 29.07 -5.51 20.81
N ASN A 782 29.88 -6.51 20.43
CA ASN A 782 29.50 -7.59 19.53
C ASN A 782 28.31 -8.40 20.04
N THR A 783 28.34 -8.83 21.31
CA THR A 783 27.25 -9.63 21.90
C THR A 783 25.94 -8.83 21.93
N ARG A 784 25.98 -7.57 22.39
CA ARG A 784 24.79 -6.72 22.48
C ARG A 784 24.20 -6.38 21.11
N LEU A 785 25.05 -6.05 20.14
CA LEU A 785 24.62 -5.76 18.78
C LEU A 785 23.99 -7.01 18.13
N ARG A 786 24.61 -8.19 18.30
CA ARG A 786 24.12 -9.44 17.72
C ARG A 786 22.75 -9.82 18.27
N ASP A 787 22.60 -9.75 19.59
CA ASP A 787 21.32 -10.08 20.23
C ASP A 787 20.24 -9.05 19.86
N GLY A 788 20.60 -7.77 19.73
CA GLY A 788 19.71 -6.72 19.22
C GLY A 788 19.24 -6.97 17.79
N VAL A 789 20.15 -7.33 16.88
CA VAL A 789 19.82 -7.67 15.48
C VAL A 789 18.94 -8.91 15.42
N ILE A 790 19.28 -9.99 16.12
CA ILE A 790 18.47 -11.22 16.17
C ILE A 790 17.06 -10.91 16.65
N ARG A 791 16.92 -10.07 17.68
CA ARG A 791 15.62 -9.66 18.22
C ARG A 791 14.79 -8.93 17.17
N ARG A 792 15.36 -7.94 16.45
CA ARG A 792 14.63 -7.19 15.40
C ARG A 792 14.27 -8.04 14.19
N LEU A 793 15.15 -8.95 13.78
CA LEU A 793 14.85 -9.94 12.73
C LEU A 793 13.70 -10.87 13.16
N SER A 794 13.70 -11.32 14.43
CA SER A 794 12.65 -12.18 14.98
C SER A 794 11.31 -11.44 15.07
N GLU A 795 11.31 -10.20 15.55
CA GLU A 795 10.12 -9.33 15.59
C GLU A 795 9.54 -9.13 14.19
N SER A 796 10.38 -8.88 13.18
CA SER A 796 9.96 -8.70 11.78
C SER A 796 9.35 -9.99 11.22
N ARG A 797 10.03 -11.13 11.38
CA ARG A 797 9.52 -12.47 11.03
C ARG A 797 8.15 -12.73 11.65
N ASP A 798 8.03 -12.54 12.96
CA ASP A 798 6.81 -12.86 13.70
C ASP A 798 5.64 -11.97 13.28
N ASN A 799 5.91 -10.70 12.97
CA ASN A 799 4.91 -9.80 12.41
C ASN A 799 4.46 -10.23 11.00
N ILE A 800 5.40 -10.60 10.11
CA ILE A 800 5.07 -11.13 8.77
C ILE A 800 4.19 -12.38 8.86
N ARG A 801 4.46 -13.28 9.82
CA ARG A 801 3.62 -14.47 10.08
C ARG A 801 2.19 -14.13 10.53
N LYS A 802 1.98 -12.99 11.18
CA LYS A 802 0.61 -12.54 11.51
C LYS A 802 -0.14 -12.14 10.24
N TYR A 803 0.50 -11.38 9.34
CA TYR A 803 -0.12 -11.03 8.04
C TYR A 803 -0.36 -12.26 7.16
N GLN A 804 0.54 -13.25 7.17
CA GLN A 804 0.28 -14.55 6.54
C GLN A 804 -1.06 -15.16 7.01
N LYS A 805 -1.29 -15.21 8.33
CA LYS A 805 -2.54 -15.76 8.90
C LYS A 805 -3.76 -14.94 8.52
N ILE A 806 -3.63 -13.61 8.44
CA ILE A 806 -4.72 -12.73 8.00
C ILE A 806 -5.08 -13.03 6.54
N ALA A 807 -4.09 -13.10 5.65
CA ALA A 807 -4.31 -13.45 4.24
C ALA A 807 -4.96 -14.85 4.08
N GLU A 808 -4.59 -15.83 4.92
CA GLU A 808 -5.24 -17.15 4.95
C GLU A 808 -6.72 -17.07 5.37
N LYS A 809 -7.06 -16.26 6.37
CA LYS A 809 -8.44 -16.03 6.82
C LYS A 809 -9.26 -15.36 5.71
N GLU A 810 -8.73 -14.30 5.12
CA GLU A 810 -9.38 -13.54 4.04
C GLU A 810 -9.66 -14.40 2.81
N LEU A 811 -8.71 -15.25 2.40
CA LEU A 811 -8.88 -16.21 1.30
C LEU A 811 -10.00 -17.23 1.56
N LYS A 812 -10.23 -17.59 2.82
CA LYS A 812 -11.32 -18.49 3.25
C LYS A 812 -12.64 -17.76 3.46
N GLY A 813 -12.67 -16.42 3.37
CA GLY A 813 -13.83 -15.60 3.72
C GLY A 813 -14.15 -15.62 5.22
N GLU A 814 -13.17 -15.93 6.07
CA GLU A 814 -13.32 -15.89 7.52
C GLU A 814 -13.27 -14.43 8.03
N THR A 815 -14.09 -14.11 9.03
CA THR A 815 -14.11 -12.78 9.63
C THR A 815 -12.82 -12.50 10.40
N LEU A 816 -12.20 -11.35 10.14
CA LEU A 816 -11.02 -10.88 10.88
C LEU A 816 -11.41 -10.35 12.26
N SER A 817 -10.52 -10.54 13.23
CA SER A 817 -10.66 -10.02 14.59
C SER A 817 -10.27 -8.54 14.67
N ALA A 818 -10.66 -7.88 15.77
CA ALA A 818 -10.26 -6.50 16.02
C ALA A 818 -8.73 -6.31 16.07
N ASP A 819 -7.98 -7.29 16.58
CA ASP A 819 -6.53 -7.24 16.62
C ASP A 819 -5.89 -7.46 15.24
N ASP A 820 -6.53 -8.25 14.38
CA ASP A 820 -6.10 -8.36 12.97
C ASP A 820 -6.23 -6.99 12.26
N TYR A 821 -7.36 -6.29 12.46
CA TYR A 821 -7.55 -4.96 11.87
C TYR A 821 -6.64 -3.88 12.47
N LYS A 822 -6.36 -3.92 13.78
CA LYS A 822 -5.33 -3.05 14.39
C LYS A 822 -3.97 -3.29 13.76
N LEU A 823 -3.61 -4.55 13.50
CA LEU A 823 -2.34 -4.87 12.86
C LEU A 823 -2.27 -4.24 11.46
N ILE A 824 -3.33 -4.34 10.66
CA ILE A 824 -3.43 -3.70 9.35
C ILE A 824 -3.31 -2.17 9.46
N GLN A 825 -4.01 -1.54 10.40
CA GLN A 825 -3.96 -0.09 10.61
C GLN A 825 -2.56 0.42 10.93
N TYR A 826 -1.79 -0.33 11.71
CA TYR A 826 -0.45 0.07 12.17
C TYR A 826 0.69 -0.53 11.34
N VAL A 827 0.41 -1.05 10.15
CA VAL A 827 1.43 -1.65 9.27
C VAL A 827 2.58 -0.69 8.94
N GLY A 828 2.26 0.59 8.65
CA GLY A 828 3.25 1.63 8.33
C GLY A 828 4.26 1.81 9.46
N ARG A 829 3.76 2.05 10.68
CA ARG A 829 4.57 2.15 11.91
C ARG A 829 5.44 0.92 12.16
N ALA A 830 4.87 -0.27 11.98
CA ALA A 830 5.60 -1.51 12.22
C ALA A 830 6.74 -1.72 11.21
N ALA A 831 6.50 -1.36 9.93
CA ALA A 831 7.51 -1.42 8.88
C ALA A 831 8.59 -0.33 9.06
N GLU A 832 8.18 0.93 9.25
CA GLU A 832 9.07 2.08 9.45
C GLU A 832 10.06 1.84 10.58
N HIS A 833 9.58 1.48 11.77
CA HIS A 833 10.42 1.35 12.96
C HIS A 833 11.57 0.36 12.75
N ASN A 834 11.27 -0.83 12.20
CA ASN A 834 12.33 -1.82 11.95
C ASN A 834 13.17 -1.44 10.73
N PHE A 835 12.60 -0.81 9.71
CA PHE A 835 13.33 -0.32 8.54
C PHE A 835 14.40 0.71 8.93
N LEU A 836 14.04 1.69 9.77
CA LEU A 836 14.97 2.69 10.29
C LEU A 836 16.07 2.06 11.13
N ILE A 837 15.74 1.08 11.99
CA ILE A 837 16.74 0.38 12.81
C ILE A 837 17.72 -0.41 11.94
N PHE A 838 17.22 -1.15 10.95
CA PHE A 838 18.09 -1.89 10.04
C PHE A 838 18.94 -0.94 9.19
N SER A 839 18.38 0.16 8.70
CA SER A 839 19.13 1.20 7.97
C SER A 839 20.22 1.82 8.85
N SER A 840 19.98 1.95 10.17
CA SER A 840 20.96 2.50 11.13
C SER A 840 22.18 1.61 11.32
N LEU A 841 22.12 0.33 10.97
CA LEU A 841 23.27 -0.57 10.96
C LEU A 841 24.38 -0.06 10.03
N SER A 842 23.99 0.63 8.95
CA SER A 842 24.94 1.27 8.04
C SER A 842 25.78 2.35 8.71
N ASN A 843 25.26 3.03 9.74
CA ASN A 843 25.92 4.16 10.37
C ASN A 843 27.08 3.72 11.28
N PRO A 844 28.29 4.33 11.19
CA PRO A 844 29.44 3.98 12.04
C PRO A 844 29.19 4.12 13.55
N GLN A 845 28.23 4.95 13.97
CA GLN A 845 27.83 5.08 15.37
C GLN A 845 26.48 4.42 15.71
N TYR A 846 25.88 3.67 14.77
CA TYR A 846 24.53 3.12 14.90
C TYR A 846 23.46 4.16 15.23
N ALA A 847 23.70 5.45 14.93
CA ALA A 847 22.72 6.50 15.11
C ALA A 847 21.55 6.28 14.14
N LEU A 848 20.34 6.68 14.56
CA LEU A 848 19.13 6.53 13.76
C LEU A 848 19.35 7.13 12.36
N SER A 849 19.21 6.31 11.32
CA SER A 849 19.40 6.73 9.93
C SER A 849 18.21 7.54 9.41
N ASN A 850 18.48 8.45 8.49
CA ASN A 850 17.51 9.09 7.63
C ASN A 850 17.70 8.39 6.28
N PRO A 851 16.87 7.39 5.99
CA PRO A 851 17.14 6.48 4.90
C PRO A 851 17.16 7.25 3.59
N ASP A 852 18.14 6.91 2.76
CA ASP A 852 18.22 7.36 1.39
C ASP A 852 16.91 7.02 0.67
N PRO A 853 16.41 7.88 -0.25
CA PRO A 853 15.23 7.59 -1.03
C PRO A 853 15.28 6.20 -1.67
N MET A 854 14.14 5.48 -1.71
CA MET A 854 14.04 4.10 -2.24
C MET A 854 14.42 3.97 -3.73
N MET A 855 14.62 5.10 -4.41
CA MET A 855 15.04 5.16 -5.80
C MET A 855 16.48 4.65 -5.95
N LYS A 856 16.59 3.44 -6.50
CA LYS A 856 17.82 2.66 -6.64
C LYS A 856 18.01 2.22 -8.09
N VAL A 857 19.23 2.21 -8.62
CA VAL A 857 19.55 1.71 -9.97
C VAL A 857 20.71 0.73 -9.94
N VAL A 858 20.69 -0.26 -10.83
CA VAL A 858 21.75 -1.25 -10.95
C VAL A 858 21.97 -1.68 -12.41
N ASP A 859 23.23 -1.76 -12.80
CA ASP A 859 23.68 -2.36 -14.05
C ASP A 859 23.64 -3.90 -13.96
N VAL A 860 22.97 -4.56 -14.92
CA VAL A 860 22.84 -6.04 -14.91
C VAL A 860 23.50 -6.73 -16.09
N ALA A 861 23.81 -6.01 -17.16
CA ALA A 861 24.57 -6.53 -18.31
C ALA A 861 25.22 -5.39 -19.10
N ASP A 862 26.41 -5.64 -19.64
CA ASP A 862 27.10 -4.72 -20.55
C ASP A 862 27.18 -5.33 -21.95
N ALA A 863 26.95 -4.50 -22.96
CA ALA A 863 27.17 -4.82 -24.37
C ALA A 863 27.84 -3.64 -25.10
N PRO A 864 28.42 -3.84 -26.30
CA PRO A 864 28.96 -2.72 -27.10
C PRO A 864 27.95 -1.60 -27.40
N SER A 865 26.66 -1.91 -27.33
CA SER A 865 25.55 -0.96 -27.51
C SER A 865 25.17 -0.17 -26.25
N GLY A 866 25.79 -0.45 -25.10
CA GLY A 866 25.52 0.17 -23.81
C GLY A 866 25.24 -0.83 -22.68
N THR A 867 24.90 -0.29 -21.52
CA THR A 867 24.63 -1.03 -20.28
C THR A 867 23.12 -1.21 -20.09
N ARG A 868 22.68 -2.40 -19.69
CA ARG A 868 21.30 -2.68 -19.26
C ARG A 868 21.13 -2.26 -17.80
N GLU A 869 20.28 -1.28 -17.57
CA GLU A 869 19.94 -0.73 -16.26
C GLU A 869 18.58 -1.26 -15.79
N LEU A 870 18.51 -1.66 -14.53
CA LEU A 870 17.27 -1.88 -13.80
C LEU A 870 17.13 -0.83 -12.70
N GLY A 871 15.95 -0.24 -12.56
CA GLY A 871 15.71 0.82 -11.59
C GLY A 871 14.42 0.62 -10.79
N VAL A 872 14.47 1.03 -9.53
CA VAL A 872 13.30 1.30 -8.69
C VAL A 872 13.12 2.81 -8.64
N GLY A 873 11.91 3.30 -8.91
CA GLY A 873 11.62 4.73 -8.80
C GLY A 873 10.89 5.10 -7.52
N ARG A 874 10.16 6.21 -7.55
CA ARG A 874 9.25 6.62 -6.47
C ARG A 874 8.19 5.55 -6.20
N PRO A 875 7.68 5.43 -4.96
CA PRO A 875 6.60 4.48 -4.68
C PRO A 875 5.37 4.80 -5.54
N LEU A 876 4.57 3.77 -5.84
CA LEU A 876 3.22 3.95 -6.36
C LEU A 876 2.21 3.59 -5.28
N GLU A 877 1.05 4.22 -5.35
CA GLU A 877 -0.13 3.77 -4.64
C GLU A 877 -0.83 2.72 -5.51
N TRP A 878 -1.19 1.60 -4.90
CA TRP A 878 -2.02 0.57 -5.50
C TRP A 878 -3.40 0.61 -4.87
N ASP A 879 -4.40 0.96 -5.69
CA ASP A 879 -5.80 0.91 -5.33
C ASP A 879 -6.40 -0.40 -5.83
N GLN A 880 -6.98 -1.20 -4.94
CA GLN A 880 -7.51 -2.53 -5.27
C GLN A 880 -8.92 -2.71 -4.71
N ILE A 881 -9.85 -3.20 -5.54
CA ILE A 881 -11.18 -3.61 -5.07
C ILE A 881 -11.07 -4.98 -4.39
N VAL A 882 -11.52 -5.07 -3.14
CA VAL A 882 -11.55 -6.28 -2.30
C VAL A 882 -12.96 -6.55 -1.74
N PRO A 883 -13.28 -7.80 -1.34
CA PRO A 883 -14.55 -8.10 -0.67
C PRO A 883 -14.67 -7.39 0.68
N HIS A 884 -15.86 -6.87 1.00
CA HIS A 884 -16.14 -6.15 2.24
C HIS A 884 -17.61 -6.31 2.65
N SER A 885 -17.88 -7.05 3.73
CA SER A 885 -19.21 -7.15 4.37
C SER A 885 -20.39 -7.37 3.41
N GLY A 886 -20.27 -8.38 2.54
CA GLY A 886 -21.29 -8.73 1.52
C GLY A 886 -21.29 -7.82 0.27
N ARG A 887 -20.42 -6.81 0.26
CA ARG A 887 -20.15 -5.88 -0.85
C ARG A 887 -18.66 -5.94 -1.22
N SER A 888 -18.16 -4.90 -1.87
CA SER A 888 -16.74 -4.63 -2.09
C SER A 888 -16.36 -3.26 -1.54
N GLU A 889 -15.06 -3.06 -1.33
CA GLU A 889 -14.45 -1.76 -1.06
C GLU A 889 -13.13 -1.63 -1.81
N ILE A 890 -12.62 -0.41 -1.98
CA ILE A 890 -11.28 -0.14 -2.49
C ILE A 890 -10.34 0.12 -1.32
N VAL A 891 -9.21 -0.59 -1.29
CA VAL A 891 -8.11 -0.41 -0.34
C VAL A 891 -6.87 0.15 -1.05
N LYS A 892 -6.03 0.88 -0.32
CA LYS A 892 -4.78 1.48 -0.84
C LYS A 892 -3.52 0.98 -0.16
N GLY A 893 -2.49 0.66 -0.93
CA GLY A 893 -1.21 0.18 -0.42
C GLY A 893 -0.01 0.61 -1.26
N GLY A 894 1.18 0.64 -0.66
CA GLY A 894 2.40 1.07 -1.34
C GLY A 894 2.99 -0.08 -2.15
N VAL A 895 3.39 0.17 -3.40
CA VAL A 895 4.11 -0.81 -4.24
C VAL A 895 5.33 -0.17 -4.91
N TYR A 896 6.33 -0.99 -5.24
CA TYR A 896 7.50 -0.54 -5.99
C TYR A 896 7.11 0.04 -7.35
N SER A 897 7.91 0.97 -7.90
CA SER A 897 7.86 1.29 -9.33
C SER A 897 9.09 0.74 -10.05
N TYR A 898 8.87 -0.08 -11.08
CA TYR A 898 9.95 -0.75 -11.81
C TYR A 898 10.29 -0.04 -13.12
N TYR A 899 11.58 -0.01 -13.45
CA TYR A 899 12.15 0.57 -14.67
C TYR A 899 13.20 -0.36 -15.27
N GLU A 900 13.22 -0.41 -16.60
CA GLU A 900 14.20 -1.17 -17.38
C GLU A 900 14.55 -0.35 -18.63
N PHE A 901 15.83 -0.05 -18.82
CA PHE A 901 16.29 0.75 -19.95
C PHE A 901 17.76 0.47 -20.28
N ALA A 902 18.23 1.00 -21.40
CA ALA A 902 19.66 0.99 -21.75
C ALA A 902 20.27 2.36 -21.46
N SER A 903 21.49 2.38 -20.93
CA SER A 903 22.31 3.57 -20.70
C SER A 903 23.64 3.47 -21.48
N PRO A 904 24.27 4.59 -21.87
CA PRO A 904 25.60 4.54 -22.49
C PRO A 904 26.70 4.10 -21.52
N GLN A 905 26.51 4.35 -20.22
CA GLN A 905 27.43 4.02 -19.13
C GLN A 905 26.63 3.72 -17.86
N PRO A 906 27.16 2.89 -16.93
CA PRO A 906 26.52 2.58 -15.66
C PRO A 906 26.15 3.84 -14.87
N LEU A 907 24.90 3.89 -14.39
CA LEU A 907 24.39 4.97 -13.56
C LEU A 907 24.62 4.73 -12.06
N ASP A 908 24.76 5.82 -11.30
CA ASP A 908 24.62 5.80 -9.84
C ASP A 908 23.23 6.27 -9.38
N ASP A 909 22.89 6.04 -8.11
CA ASP A 909 21.57 6.40 -7.57
C ASP A 909 21.29 7.90 -7.63
N ALA A 910 22.32 8.76 -7.51
CA ALA A 910 22.14 10.21 -7.56
C ALA A 910 21.81 10.69 -8.98
N GLU A 911 22.42 10.08 -10.00
CA GLU A 911 22.07 10.28 -11.41
C GLU A 911 20.67 9.73 -11.71
N TRP A 912 20.33 8.56 -11.17
CA TRP A 912 19.01 7.96 -11.35
C TRP A 912 17.90 8.80 -10.74
N ARG A 913 18.07 9.29 -9.51
CA ARG A 913 17.11 10.17 -8.81
C ARG A 913 16.81 11.45 -9.59
N LYS A 914 17.75 11.95 -10.42
CA LYS A 914 17.53 13.11 -11.30
C LYS A 914 16.76 12.78 -12.58
N ARG A 915 16.77 11.51 -13.00
CA ARG A 915 16.20 11.03 -14.27
C ARG A 915 14.86 10.32 -14.11
N VAL A 916 14.60 9.73 -12.95
CA VAL A 916 13.45 8.84 -12.66
C VAL A 916 12.09 9.40 -13.09
N ASP A 917 11.85 10.69 -12.86
CA ASP A 917 10.57 11.33 -13.15
C ASP A 917 10.34 11.51 -14.67
N GLY A 918 11.41 11.54 -15.48
CA GLY A 918 11.37 11.61 -16.94
C GLY A 918 11.60 10.27 -17.65
N GLN A 919 11.93 9.20 -16.92
CA GLN A 919 12.19 7.89 -17.50
C GLN A 919 10.85 7.16 -17.79
N ALA A 920 10.73 6.59 -18.98
CA ALA A 920 9.56 5.77 -19.31
C ALA A 920 9.58 4.44 -18.52
N ARG A 921 8.42 4.05 -17.99
CA ARG A 921 8.19 2.73 -17.40
C ARG A 921 7.81 1.73 -18.50
N PRO A 922 7.97 0.41 -18.27
CA PRO A 922 7.47 -0.60 -19.20
C PRO A 922 5.96 -0.44 -19.48
N ASP A 923 5.56 -0.58 -20.74
CA ASP A 923 4.18 -0.33 -21.20
C ASP A 923 3.12 -1.15 -20.45
N TRP A 924 3.48 -2.35 -20.02
CA TRP A 924 2.60 -3.25 -19.27
C TRP A 924 2.27 -2.74 -17.86
N VAL A 925 3.09 -1.87 -17.27
CA VAL A 925 2.79 -1.12 -16.03
C VAL A 925 1.95 0.11 -16.38
N THR A 926 2.40 0.87 -17.39
CA THR A 926 1.82 2.17 -17.78
C THR A 926 0.34 2.08 -18.11
N ARG A 927 -0.14 0.97 -18.68
CA ARG A 927 -1.57 0.77 -18.99
C ARG A 927 -2.50 0.75 -17.77
N HIS A 928 -1.97 0.46 -16.59
CA HIS A 928 -2.71 0.44 -15.31
C HIS A 928 -2.45 1.69 -14.45
N LEU A 929 -1.61 2.61 -14.92
CA LEU A 929 -1.27 3.84 -14.21
C LEU A 929 -2.34 4.91 -14.48
N SER A 930 -2.91 5.47 -13.42
CA SER A 930 -3.72 6.69 -13.51
C SER A 930 -2.82 7.89 -13.80
N ALA A 931 -3.34 8.82 -14.59
CA ALA A 931 -2.70 10.12 -14.78
C ALA A 931 -2.86 11.05 -13.56
N ASN A 932 -3.72 10.68 -12.61
CA ASN A 932 -4.05 11.50 -11.43
C ASN A 932 -3.45 10.89 -10.16
N VAL A 933 -2.89 11.76 -9.33
CA VAL A 933 -2.67 11.47 -7.91
C VAL A 933 -4.01 11.48 -7.18
N LEU A 934 -4.12 10.70 -6.10
CA LEU A 934 -5.31 10.68 -5.28
C LEU A 934 -5.43 11.98 -4.47
N SER A 935 -6.61 12.58 -4.45
CA SER A 935 -6.87 13.79 -3.67
C SER A 935 -6.74 13.53 -2.16
N CYS A 936 -6.09 14.44 -1.44
CA CYS A 936 -5.95 14.40 0.01
C CYS A 936 -6.35 15.75 0.62
N PRO A 937 -7.47 15.83 1.36
CA PRO A 937 -8.47 14.78 1.58
C PRO A 937 -9.22 14.40 0.29
N ALA A 938 -9.98 13.29 0.31
CA ALA A 938 -10.81 12.88 -0.82
C ALA A 938 -11.71 14.03 -1.30
N ARG A 939 -11.85 14.19 -2.64
CA ARG A 939 -12.76 15.20 -3.22
C ARG A 939 -14.13 15.07 -2.57
N GLN A 940 -14.65 16.20 -2.11
CA GLN A 940 -16.03 16.24 -1.67
C GLN A 940 -16.95 15.95 -2.87
N PRO A 941 -17.95 15.08 -2.69
CA PRO A 941 -18.93 14.74 -3.74
C PRO A 941 -19.68 15.96 -4.30
#